data_AF-W2QJ36-F1
#
_entry.id   AF-W2QJ36-F1
#
_cell.length_a   1.000
_cell.length_b   1.000
_cell.length_c   1.000
_cell.angle_alpha   90.00
_cell.angle_beta   90.00
_cell.angle_gamma   90.00
#
_symmetry.space_group_name_H-M   'P 1'
#
loop_
_entity.id
_entity.type
_entity.pdbx_description
1 polymer ?
#
loop_
_entity_poly.entity_id
_entity_poly.type
_entity_poly.pdbx_seq_one_letter_code
_entity_poly.pdbx_strand_id
1 'polypeptide(L)'
;MTDTQLADQFLYQSSLKSDPAVKVSSRKRVPYVIDLNQGSYANGIITIDATAQLNGAEGFACLRDAYVVIPYKVSMKNTHASTDLAAAANRLSVGLKCGVWNVIDGMSLELNGKSVISMSEYKLFANNLRAQAETSLDYVNKHGAEDFLFPDSSGSLVFSSATTSLYGDGYSATASDITPALGTAATGAGVLPANDGFVKRLLSNPPVAGGQNTNGWPTIASGAANTISNQFGRGAFVPGTATHGTIADTWNYMLKIKLVDLHPIFKELDLMANPQIKLRFRVNQGSSVIALATSKSMTLSSTTLVSGQSCPIMVAASAGSAPNSGVFGTSAAGQISVAWGAITNSLEPTIDSTYFPFTTTRLYVPFVDLENPQALISKPNKTVRYMDYSAQWFYQRAGTGVSSTQLNTAFDLQLSASLKNAKVVALLPFAETSSGNFNTASIQQFQSCFDSAPWTVQPGSSIRNFNVRIGSQQVFDISYDYDFMDFCNEFSKLASINGDQTKELSNGLIDYQTWQQTNRVLVADVSRLTEKDVPQSIQVMGTNASTQGTNIYFLGHKAKTITEVYNCDPGYCRWLLNQKILIDSNPAISEFLKSKFVNDDGSFLMTWGKYKGKTILQIQRIDSNYIQWLKKNEFVNEKMPQLKSALGELV
;
A
#
# COMPACT_ATOMS: atom_id res chain seq x y z
N MET A 1 -24.51 0.86 -24.78
CA MET A 1 -25.13 0.20 -23.61
C MET A 1 -24.28 0.54 -22.40
N THR A 2 -24.95 1.06 -21.40
CA THR A 2 -24.47 1.78 -20.23
C THR A 2 -24.33 0.80 -19.07
N ASP A 3 -23.16 0.21 -18.90
CA ASP A 3 -22.92 -0.78 -17.84
C ASP A 3 -21.98 -0.18 -16.79
N THR A 4 -22.53 -0.02 -15.58
CA THR A 4 -21.86 0.35 -14.34
C THR A 4 -20.79 -0.68 -13.98
N GLN A 5 -19.55 -0.23 -13.75
CA GLN A 5 -18.39 -0.91 -14.32
C GLN A 5 -17.44 -1.59 -13.32
N LEU A 6 -17.90 -2.07 -12.16
CA LEU A 6 -16.96 -2.65 -11.16
C LEU A 6 -17.36 -3.98 -10.52
N ALA A 7 -18.63 -4.21 -10.16
CA ALA A 7 -19.09 -5.50 -9.62
C ALA A 7 -19.60 -6.46 -10.70
N ASP A 8 -20.48 -5.97 -11.58
CA ASP A 8 -21.05 -6.76 -12.68
C ASP A 8 -20.00 -7.21 -13.69
N GLN A 9 -18.99 -6.37 -13.95
CA GLN A 9 -17.85 -6.74 -14.78
C GLN A 9 -17.01 -7.84 -14.11
N PHE A 10 -16.82 -7.81 -12.78
CA PHE A 10 -16.10 -8.86 -12.08
C PHE A 10 -16.87 -10.18 -12.12
N LEU A 11 -18.18 -10.16 -11.85
CA LEU A 11 -19.06 -11.34 -11.93
C LEU A 11 -19.15 -11.88 -13.36
N TYR A 12 -19.30 -11.01 -14.35
CA TYR A 12 -19.29 -11.37 -15.77
C TYR A 12 -17.94 -11.94 -16.20
N GLN A 13 -16.83 -11.31 -15.86
CA GLN A 13 -15.50 -11.84 -16.16
C GLN A 13 -15.23 -13.15 -15.41
N SER A 14 -15.66 -13.27 -14.16
CA SER A 14 -15.51 -14.50 -13.37
C SER A 14 -16.36 -15.65 -13.92
N SER A 15 -17.55 -15.37 -14.46
CA SER A 15 -18.40 -16.37 -15.12
C SER A 15 -17.92 -16.73 -16.53
N LEU A 16 -17.26 -15.81 -17.22
CA LEU A 16 -16.61 -16.04 -18.50
C LEU A 16 -15.23 -16.73 -18.38
N LYS A 17 -14.61 -16.69 -17.19
CA LYS A 17 -13.41 -17.47 -16.87
C LYS A 17 -13.81 -18.94 -16.83
N SER A 18 -13.75 -19.60 -17.98
CA SER A 18 -13.70 -21.06 -18.07
C SER A 18 -12.34 -21.55 -17.58
N ASP A 19 -12.11 -21.40 -16.28
CA ASP A 19 -10.99 -22.10 -15.65
C ASP A 19 -11.41 -23.57 -15.55
N PRO A 20 -10.75 -24.50 -16.27
CA PRO A 20 -10.96 -25.91 -16.02
C PRO A 20 -10.71 -26.14 -14.53
N ALA A 21 -11.48 -27.01 -13.88
CA ALA A 21 -11.26 -27.34 -12.48
C ALA A 21 -9.78 -27.71 -12.28
N VAL A 22 -8.99 -26.77 -11.75
CA VAL A 22 -7.60 -27.01 -11.44
C VAL A 22 -7.64 -27.90 -10.20
N LYS A 23 -7.59 -29.21 -10.43
CA LYS A 23 -7.33 -30.15 -9.35
C LYS A 23 -5.92 -29.89 -8.86
N VAL A 24 -5.83 -29.16 -7.76
CA VAL A 24 -4.58 -28.92 -7.05
C VAL A 24 -4.08 -30.29 -6.59
N SER A 25 -2.89 -30.69 -7.02
CA SER A 25 -2.43 -32.06 -6.77
C SER A 25 -2.07 -32.28 -5.28
N SER A 26 -1.68 -33.51 -4.96
CA SER A 26 -1.35 -34.03 -3.63
C SER A 26 -0.30 -33.26 -2.80
N ARG A 27 0.45 -32.28 -3.34
CA ARG A 27 1.58 -31.65 -2.65
C ARG A 27 1.67 -30.13 -2.85
N LYS A 28 1.84 -29.40 -1.73
CA LYS A 28 2.18 -27.96 -1.65
C LYS A 28 3.49 -27.80 -0.87
N ARG A 29 4.44 -27.03 -1.39
CA ARG A 29 5.70 -26.67 -0.71
C ARG A 29 5.79 -25.16 -0.60
N VAL A 30 6.45 -24.65 0.45
CA VAL A 30 6.62 -23.19 0.63
C VAL A 30 8.09 -22.90 0.94
N PRO A 31 8.98 -22.97 -0.06
CA PRO A 31 10.35 -22.50 0.10
C PRO A 31 10.37 -21.02 0.49
N TYR A 32 11.42 -20.63 1.23
CA TYR A 32 11.69 -19.24 1.53
C TYR A 32 12.99 -18.77 0.86
N VAL A 33 13.03 -17.50 0.53
CA VAL A 33 14.17 -16.79 -0.06
C VAL A 33 14.62 -15.75 0.94
N ILE A 34 15.91 -15.72 1.24
CA ILE A 34 16.54 -14.72 2.12
C ILE A 34 16.91 -13.50 1.27
N ASP A 35 16.68 -12.31 1.80
CA ASP A 35 17.11 -11.06 1.17
C ASP A 35 18.65 -10.98 0.97
N LEU A 36 19.09 -10.11 0.06
CA LEU A 36 20.50 -9.86 -0.23
C LEU A 36 21.19 -8.98 0.82
N ASN A 37 20.42 -8.24 1.61
CA ASN A 37 20.92 -7.33 2.64
C ASN A 37 21.41 -8.06 3.89
N GLN A 38 21.01 -9.32 4.11
CA GLN A 38 21.42 -10.19 5.21
C GLN A 38 21.23 -9.53 6.60
N GLY A 39 20.09 -8.83 6.78
CA GLY A 39 19.77 -8.13 8.03
C GLY A 39 20.30 -6.69 8.10
N SER A 40 21.04 -6.20 7.10
CA SER A 40 21.54 -4.81 7.06
C SER A 40 20.72 -3.94 6.11
N TYR A 41 19.66 -3.29 6.62
CA TYR A 41 18.72 -2.48 5.82
C TYR A 41 19.01 -0.99 5.88
N ALA A 42 20.24 -0.59 5.53
CA ALA A 42 20.60 0.83 5.43
C ALA A 42 19.62 1.56 4.50
N ASN A 43 19.15 2.74 4.92
CA ASN A 43 18.13 3.55 4.22
C ASN A 43 16.79 2.84 3.97
N GLY A 44 16.49 1.78 4.73
CA GLY A 44 15.21 1.06 4.65
C GLY A 44 14.96 0.31 3.34
N ILE A 45 16.01 -0.03 2.59
CA ILE A 45 15.85 -0.83 1.37
C ILE A 45 16.11 -2.31 1.66
N ILE A 46 15.13 -3.14 1.29
CA ILE A 46 15.23 -4.60 1.28
C ILE A 46 15.24 -5.05 -0.17
N THR A 47 16.23 -5.85 -0.56
CA THR A 47 16.33 -6.44 -1.90
C THR A 47 16.28 -7.95 -1.82
N ILE A 48 15.34 -8.56 -2.52
CA ILE A 48 15.18 -10.01 -2.62
C ILE A 48 15.38 -10.38 -4.09
N ASP A 49 16.38 -11.22 -4.36
CA ASP A 49 16.54 -11.88 -5.65
C ASP A 49 16.33 -13.38 -5.49
N ALA A 50 15.16 -13.83 -5.92
CA ALA A 50 14.73 -15.21 -5.80
C ALA A 50 15.25 -16.09 -6.96
N THR A 51 15.86 -15.50 -7.98
CA THR A 51 16.22 -16.18 -9.24
C THR A 51 17.09 -17.41 -9.00
N ALA A 52 18.14 -17.26 -8.18
CA ALA A 52 19.04 -18.36 -7.87
C ALA A 52 18.53 -19.24 -6.71
N GLN A 53 17.87 -18.65 -5.72
CA GLN A 53 17.44 -19.35 -4.50
C GLN A 53 16.22 -20.24 -4.69
N LEU A 54 15.39 -19.97 -5.72
CA LEU A 54 14.27 -20.83 -6.11
C LEU A 54 14.66 -21.83 -7.22
N ASN A 55 15.92 -21.86 -7.65
CA ASN A 55 16.35 -22.80 -8.68
C ASN A 55 16.25 -24.24 -8.17
N GLY A 56 15.55 -25.10 -8.90
CA GLY A 56 15.25 -26.47 -8.48
C GLY A 56 14.00 -26.63 -7.60
N ALA A 57 13.25 -25.56 -7.34
CA ALA A 57 11.93 -25.67 -6.72
C ALA A 57 10.96 -26.40 -7.68
N GLU A 58 10.42 -27.54 -7.23
CA GLU A 58 9.48 -28.35 -8.02
C GLU A 58 8.06 -27.78 -7.94
N GLY A 59 7.36 -27.79 -9.08
CA GLY A 59 5.97 -27.35 -9.19
C GLY A 59 5.82 -25.95 -9.80
N PHE A 60 4.65 -25.35 -9.59
CA PHE A 60 4.33 -24.01 -10.08
C PHE A 60 4.19 -23.03 -8.92
N ALA A 61 4.91 -21.91 -9.00
CA ALA A 61 4.88 -20.85 -8.01
C ALA A 61 3.55 -20.09 -8.04
N CYS A 62 2.97 -19.88 -6.87
CA CYS A 62 1.78 -19.08 -6.65
C CYS A 62 2.16 -17.78 -5.93
N LEU A 63 2.32 -16.68 -6.69
CA LEU A 63 2.61 -15.37 -6.10
C LEU A 63 1.40 -14.73 -5.42
N ARG A 64 0.20 -15.21 -5.70
CA ARG A 64 -1.02 -14.81 -5.01
C ARG A 64 -1.02 -15.23 -3.53
N ASP A 65 -0.50 -16.41 -3.23
CA ASP A 65 -0.38 -16.93 -1.86
C ASP A 65 0.97 -16.58 -1.21
N ALA A 66 1.87 -15.92 -1.94
CA ALA A 66 3.18 -15.56 -1.43
C ALA A 66 3.09 -14.41 -0.43
N TYR A 67 4.01 -14.41 0.53
CA TYR A 67 4.10 -13.39 1.56
C TYR A 67 5.55 -13.15 1.95
N VAL A 68 5.83 -11.93 2.41
CA VAL A 68 7.13 -11.57 2.99
C VAL A 68 7.00 -11.51 4.50
N VAL A 69 8.02 -11.96 5.22
CA VAL A 69 8.14 -11.76 6.67
C VAL A 69 9.29 -10.80 6.94
N ILE A 70 8.96 -9.64 7.50
CA ILE A 70 9.91 -8.56 7.83
C ILE A 70 10.10 -8.51 9.36
N PRO A 71 11.32 -8.75 9.86
CA PRO A 71 11.67 -8.39 11.24
C PRO A 71 11.61 -6.86 11.41
N TYR A 72 10.76 -6.37 12.30
CA TYR A 72 10.52 -4.94 12.49
C TYR A 72 10.65 -4.57 13.96
N LYS A 73 11.44 -3.54 14.28
CA LYS A 73 11.72 -3.11 15.65
C LYS A 73 11.14 -1.73 15.90
N VAL A 74 10.39 -1.60 16.99
CA VAL A 74 9.96 -0.31 17.56
C VAL A 74 10.56 -0.18 18.95
N SER A 75 11.11 0.98 19.29
CA SER A 75 11.75 1.22 20.59
C SER A 75 11.28 2.56 21.15
N MET A 76 10.95 2.60 22.44
CA MET A 76 10.70 3.84 23.17
C MET A 76 11.88 4.12 24.09
N LYS A 77 12.37 5.36 24.11
CA LYS A 77 13.44 5.83 24.99
C LYS A 77 12.97 7.05 25.78
N ASN A 78 13.28 7.09 27.07
CA ASN A 78 13.22 8.34 27.83
C ASN A 78 14.42 9.21 27.42
N THR A 79 14.18 10.26 26.64
CA THR A 79 15.24 11.14 26.14
C THR A 79 15.43 12.38 26.99
N HIS A 80 14.67 12.53 28.08
CA HIS A 80 14.89 13.62 29.02
C HIS A 80 16.25 13.50 29.71
N ALA A 81 16.88 14.64 30.01
CA ALA A 81 18.22 14.66 30.57
C ALA A 81 18.30 14.16 32.02
N SER A 82 17.25 14.38 32.81
CA SER A 82 17.29 14.18 34.26
C SER A 82 15.97 13.76 34.90
N THR A 83 14.93 13.47 34.12
CA THR A 83 13.60 13.17 34.64
C THR A 83 13.25 11.75 34.25
N ASP A 84 13.06 10.90 35.26
CA ASP A 84 12.58 9.53 35.05
C ASP A 84 11.10 9.54 34.66
N LEU A 85 10.68 8.50 33.95
CA LEU A 85 9.27 8.19 33.79
C LEU A 85 8.69 7.72 35.15
N ALA A 86 7.38 7.83 35.34
CA ALA A 86 6.75 7.35 36.57
C ALA A 86 6.80 5.82 36.70
N ALA A 87 6.78 5.12 35.57
CA ALA A 87 7.01 3.69 35.46
C ALA A 87 7.66 3.39 34.10
N ALA A 88 8.24 2.19 33.94
CA ALA A 88 8.55 1.68 32.60
C ALA A 88 7.25 1.62 31.78
N ALA A 89 7.34 1.81 30.47
CA ALA A 89 6.16 1.63 29.64
C ALA A 89 5.79 0.13 29.60
N ASN A 90 4.69 -0.19 28.94
CA ASN A 90 4.19 -1.55 28.86
C ASN A 90 3.91 -1.93 27.41
N ARG A 91 3.63 -3.20 27.13
CA ARG A 91 3.43 -3.65 25.75
C ARG A 91 2.32 -2.91 25.00
N LEU A 92 1.39 -2.26 25.72
CA LEU A 92 0.26 -1.52 25.15
C LEU A 92 0.57 -0.02 24.99
N SER A 93 1.78 0.44 25.29
CA SER A 93 2.19 1.85 25.19
C SER A 93 2.32 2.34 23.75
N VAL A 94 2.65 1.45 22.81
CA VAL A 94 2.81 1.74 21.37
C VAL A 94 2.29 0.56 20.56
N GLY A 95 1.62 0.82 19.44
CA GLY A 95 1.19 -0.22 18.50
C GLY A 95 1.34 0.22 17.05
N LEU A 96 1.12 -0.70 16.12
CA LEU A 96 1.07 -0.38 14.70
C LEU A 96 -0.24 0.34 14.32
N LYS A 97 -0.18 1.17 13.28
CA LYS A 97 -1.37 1.67 12.57
C LYS A 97 -2.12 0.51 11.89
N CYS A 98 -3.36 0.77 11.50
CA CYS A 98 -4.20 -0.22 10.85
C CYS A 98 -3.55 -0.74 9.56
N GLY A 99 -3.33 -2.06 9.46
CA GLY A 99 -2.73 -2.74 8.31
C GLY A 99 -1.20 -2.77 8.33
N VAL A 100 -0.62 -3.95 8.48
CA VAL A 100 0.85 -4.16 8.51
C VAL A 100 1.57 -3.73 7.24
N TRP A 101 0.90 -3.71 6.07
CA TRP A 101 1.51 -3.24 4.82
C TRP A 101 1.90 -1.76 4.87
N ASN A 102 1.36 -0.97 5.80
CA ASN A 102 1.75 0.42 6.00
C ASN A 102 3.20 0.59 6.48
N VAL A 103 3.91 -0.48 6.84
CA VAL A 103 5.36 -0.42 7.03
C VAL A 103 6.15 -0.35 5.71
N ILE A 104 5.54 -0.67 4.57
CA ILE A 104 6.18 -0.61 3.24
C ILE A 104 5.71 0.64 2.49
N ASP A 105 6.62 1.58 2.30
CA ASP A 105 6.41 2.83 1.57
C ASP A 105 6.55 2.68 0.05
N GLY A 106 7.32 1.68 -0.41
CA GLY A 106 7.65 1.49 -1.82
C GLY A 106 7.88 0.03 -2.18
N MET A 107 7.56 -0.35 -3.41
CA MET A 107 7.87 -1.68 -3.95
C MET A 107 8.32 -1.58 -5.42
N SER A 108 9.31 -2.37 -5.82
CA SER A 108 9.59 -2.67 -7.23
C SER A 108 9.51 -4.18 -7.49
N LEU A 109 9.03 -4.56 -8.66
CA LEU A 109 8.92 -5.94 -9.10
C LEU A 109 9.57 -6.10 -10.48
N GLU A 110 10.56 -6.98 -10.57
CA GLU A 110 11.10 -7.50 -11.82
C GLU A 110 10.70 -8.97 -11.94
N LEU A 111 10.09 -9.32 -13.08
CA LEU A 111 9.72 -10.69 -13.42
C LEU A 111 10.40 -11.08 -14.73
N ASN A 112 11.16 -12.17 -14.73
CA ASN A 112 11.83 -12.71 -15.92
C ASN A 112 12.69 -11.67 -16.64
N GLY A 113 13.46 -10.89 -15.87
CA GLY A 113 14.35 -9.84 -16.37
C GLY A 113 13.64 -8.57 -16.85
N LYS A 114 12.32 -8.45 -16.68
CA LYS A 114 11.54 -7.27 -17.07
C LYS A 114 11.00 -6.54 -15.84
N SER A 115 11.24 -5.23 -15.77
CA SER A 115 10.63 -4.37 -14.74
C SER A 115 9.13 -4.26 -14.98
N VAL A 116 8.33 -4.64 -13.99
CA VAL A 116 6.87 -4.60 -14.00
C VAL A 116 6.34 -3.45 -13.16
N ILE A 117 6.91 -3.25 -11.97
CA ILE A 117 6.58 -2.16 -11.05
C ILE A 117 7.87 -1.45 -10.67
N SER A 118 7.88 -0.12 -10.74
CA SER A 118 8.99 0.69 -10.23
C SER A 118 8.74 1.19 -8.81
N MET A 119 9.82 1.40 -8.05
CA MET A 119 9.75 1.89 -6.67
C MET A 119 9.02 3.24 -6.55
N SER A 120 9.12 4.10 -7.56
CA SER A 120 8.45 5.41 -7.62
C SER A 120 6.95 5.32 -7.89
N GLU A 121 6.48 4.22 -8.47
CA GLU A 121 5.06 4.03 -8.82
C GLU A 121 4.25 3.49 -7.65
N TYR A 122 4.85 2.82 -6.67
CA TYR A 122 4.11 2.24 -5.54
C TYR A 122 3.36 3.29 -4.71
N LYS A 123 2.06 3.05 -4.47
CA LYS A 123 1.12 3.99 -3.82
C LYS A 123 0.53 3.39 -2.54
N LEU A 124 1.21 3.58 -1.42
CA LEU A 124 0.78 3.06 -0.11
C LEU A 124 -0.69 3.36 0.21
N PHE A 125 -1.13 4.60 0.01
CA PHE A 125 -2.50 5.03 0.31
C PHE A 125 -3.57 4.29 -0.50
N ALA A 126 -3.24 3.86 -1.73
CA ALA A 126 -4.17 3.09 -2.55
C ALA A 126 -4.41 1.68 -1.98
N ASN A 127 -3.44 1.12 -1.25
CA ASN A 127 -3.63 -0.17 -0.58
C ASN A 127 -4.59 -0.07 0.60
N ASN A 128 -4.60 1.05 1.34
CA ASN A 128 -5.61 1.29 2.37
C ASN A 128 -7.01 1.40 1.77
N LEU A 129 -7.17 2.17 0.68
CA LEU A 129 -8.45 2.28 -0.04
C LEU A 129 -8.96 0.92 -0.52
N ARG A 130 -8.06 0.09 -1.10
CA ARG A 130 -8.39 -1.27 -1.52
C ARG A 130 -8.78 -2.15 -0.34
N ALA A 131 -8.00 -2.15 0.74
CA ALA A 131 -8.31 -2.95 1.92
C ALA A 131 -9.66 -2.55 2.54
N GLN A 132 -10.00 -1.26 2.54
CA GLN A 132 -11.28 -0.74 3.02
C GLN A 132 -12.48 -1.22 2.21
N ALA A 133 -12.33 -1.39 0.89
CA ALA A 133 -13.44 -1.79 0.02
C ALA A 133 -13.50 -3.31 -0.25
N GLU A 134 -12.35 -3.98 -0.34
CA GLU A 134 -12.24 -5.40 -0.70
C GLU A 134 -12.45 -6.35 0.51
N THR A 135 -12.10 -5.91 1.73
CA THR A 135 -12.04 -6.80 2.90
C THR A 135 -13.41 -6.91 3.58
N SER A 136 -13.76 -8.11 4.04
CA SER A 136 -14.97 -8.34 4.83
C SER A 136 -14.70 -8.31 6.34
N LEU A 137 -15.74 -8.05 7.12
CA LEU A 137 -15.65 -8.08 8.59
C LEU A 137 -15.26 -9.46 9.13
N ASP A 138 -15.74 -10.55 8.50
CA ASP A 138 -15.37 -11.91 8.87
C ASP A 138 -13.88 -12.20 8.67
N TYR A 139 -13.30 -11.64 7.61
CA TYR A 139 -11.86 -11.72 7.41
C TYR A 139 -11.11 -11.01 8.54
N VAL A 140 -11.54 -9.80 8.93
CA VAL A 140 -10.94 -9.05 10.04
C VAL A 140 -11.06 -9.82 11.36
N ASN A 141 -12.21 -10.43 11.64
CA ASN A 141 -12.41 -11.23 12.84
C ASN A 141 -11.44 -12.44 12.92
N LYS A 142 -11.08 -13.02 11.77
CA LYS A 142 -10.22 -14.21 11.70
C LYS A 142 -8.74 -13.90 11.57
N HIS A 143 -8.39 -12.89 10.78
CA HIS A 143 -7.02 -12.58 10.36
C HIS A 143 -6.53 -11.21 10.82
N GLY A 144 -7.40 -10.35 11.36
CA GLY A 144 -7.07 -8.97 11.73
C GLY A 144 -5.93 -8.85 12.74
N ALA A 145 -5.76 -9.83 13.64
CA ALA A 145 -4.64 -9.84 14.59
C ALA A 145 -3.28 -10.14 13.93
N GLU A 146 -3.26 -10.95 12.87
CA GLU A 146 -2.05 -11.23 12.09
C GLU A 146 -1.68 -10.03 11.22
N ASP A 147 -2.68 -9.44 10.56
CA ASP A 147 -2.51 -8.35 9.60
C ASP A 147 -2.52 -6.95 10.26
N PHE A 148 -2.69 -6.86 11.58
CA PHE A 148 -2.99 -5.63 12.35
C PHE A 148 -4.11 -4.79 11.71
N LEU A 149 -5.05 -5.46 11.06
CA LEU A 149 -6.15 -4.87 10.31
C LEU A 149 -7.39 -4.77 11.19
N PHE A 150 -7.37 -3.82 12.12
CA PHE A 150 -8.55 -3.44 12.88
C PHE A 150 -8.81 -1.96 12.63
N PRO A 151 -9.80 -1.59 11.80
CA PRO A 151 -10.10 -0.19 11.48
C PRO A 151 -10.36 0.64 12.74
N ASP A 152 -9.90 1.89 12.74
CA ASP A 152 -10.20 2.83 13.82
C ASP A 152 -11.69 3.18 13.82
N SER A 153 -12.28 3.24 15.02
CA SER A 153 -13.70 3.61 15.19
C SER A 153 -13.87 5.13 15.29
N SER A 154 -15.11 5.60 15.32
CA SER A 154 -15.44 6.98 15.69
C SER A 154 -14.91 7.40 17.06
N GLY A 155 -14.61 6.45 17.97
CA GLY A 155 -13.88 6.70 19.22
C GLY A 155 -12.50 7.33 19.05
N SER A 156 -11.93 7.28 17.85
CA SER A 156 -10.72 8.01 17.52
C SER A 156 -10.91 9.53 17.42
N LEU A 157 -12.13 10.07 17.42
CA LEU A 157 -12.41 11.50 17.17
C LEU A 157 -12.25 12.43 18.37
N VAL A 158 -11.56 12.03 19.45
CA VAL A 158 -11.47 12.87 20.66
C VAL A 158 -10.81 14.22 20.30
N PHE A 159 -11.64 15.23 20.09
CA PHE A 159 -11.24 16.54 19.60
C PHE A 159 -10.49 17.28 20.71
N SER A 160 -9.18 17.39 20.53
CA SER A 160 -8.37 18.39 21.22
C SER A 160 -7.96 19.44 20.20
N SER A 161 -8.52 20.64 20.29
CA SER A 161 -7.95 21.83 19.62
C SER A 161 -6.67 22.33 20.30
N ALA A 162 -6.25 21.67 21.39
CA ALA A 162 -5.08 22.04 22.16
C ALA A 162 -3.83 21.31 21.64
N THR A 163 -2.77 22.08 21.46
CA THR A 163 -1.39 21.62 21.18
C THR A 163 -0.83 20.70 22.27
N THR A 164 -1.51 20.56 23.41
CA THR A 164 -1.14 19.69 24.53
C THR A 164 -2.36 18.87 24.96
N SER A 165 -2.34 17.55 24.73
CA SER A 165 -3.46 16.66 25.01
C SER A 165 -3.00 15.36 25.68
N LEU A 166 -3.81 14.84 26.60
CA LEU A 166 -3.59 13.48 27.15
C LEU A 166 -3.75 12.38 26.09
N TYR A 167 -4.32 12.71 24.93
CA TYR A 167 -4.54 11.79 23.81
C TYR A 167 -3.58 12.02 22.64
N GLY A 168 -2.61 12.94 22.80
CA GLY A 168 -1.75 13.43 21.73
C GLY A 168 -2.38 14.58 20.95
N ASP A 169 -1.56 15.38 20.28
CA ASP A 169 -1.94 16.58 19.54
C ASP A 169 -2.33 16.29 18.08
N GLY A 170 -2.94 15.14 17.81
CA GLY A 170 -3.39 14.72 16.48
C GLY A 170 -4.88 14.88 16.22
N TYR A 171 -5.29 14.73 14.95
CA TYR A 171 -6.70 14.93 14.55
C TYR A 171 -7.57 13.72 14.88
N SER A 172 -7.00 12.52 14.76
CA SER A 172 -7.60 11.29 15.26
C SER A 172 -6.81 10.81 16.48
N ALA A 173 -7.38 11.00 17.66
CA ALA A 173 -6.79 10.69 18.96
C ALA A 173 -6.40 9.22 19.14
N THR A 174 -5.39 9.01 19.99
CA THR A 174 -4.85 7.71 20.40
C THR A 174 -5.64 7.08 21.57
N ALA A 175 -6.93 7.43 21.65
CA ALA A 175 -7.84 7.04 22.72
C ALA A 175 -7.86 5.52 22.89
N SER A 176 -7.27 5.05 23.99
CA SER A 176 -7.13 3.63 24.33
C SER A 176 -7.57 3.34 25.77
N ASP A 177 -8.16 4.36 26.43
CA ASP A 177 -8.87 4.24 27.70
C ASP A 177 -10.20 3.51 27.46
N ILE A 178 -10.48 2.45 28.24
CA ILE A 178 -11.71 1.64 28.14
C ILE A 178 -12.69 2.01 29.28
N THR A 179 -12.60 3.20 29.86
CA THR A 179 -13.47 3.62 30.97
C THR A 179 -14.76 4.26 30.43
N PRO A 180 -15.93 3.63 30.59
CA PRO A 180 -17.19 4.24 30.18
C PRO A 180 -17.64 5.20 31.28
N ALA A 181 -17.17 6.44 31.28
CA ALA A 181 -17.82 7.48 32.08
C ALA A 181 -19.07 7.96 31.33
N LEU A 182 -20.18 7.26 31.55
CA LEU A 182 -21.52 7.73 31.18
C LEU A 182 -21.84 8.99 32.00
N GLY A 183 -21.82 10.13 31.35
CA GLY A 183 -22.44 11.36 31.85
C GLY A 183 -21.50 12.30 32.59
N THR A 184 -20.85 13.19 31.84
CA THR A 184 -20.59 14.61 32.22
C THR A 184 -19.89 15.41 31.10
N ALA A 185 -20.08 15.08 29.83
CA ALA A 185 -19.59 15.91 28.74
C ALA A 185 -20.67 16.91 28.31
N ALA A 186 -20.29 18.19 28.21
CA ALA A 186 -21.11 19.27 27.70
C ALA A 186 -21.68 18.94 26.31
N THR A 187 -22.91 19.40 26.05
CA THR A 187 -23.63 19.38 24.77
C THR A 187 -22.71 19.26 23.55
N GLY A 188 -22.73 18.10 22.89
CA GLY A 188 -22.07 17.87 21.59
C GLY A 188 -21.11 16.67 21.53
N ALA A 189 -20.55 16.22 22.67
CA ALA A 189 -19.70 15.04 22.72
C ALA A 189 -20.48 13.87 23.33
N GLY A 190 -21.20 13.12 22.47
CA GLY A 190 -21.69 11.81 22.84
C GLY A 190 -20.52 10.94 23.30
N VAL A 191 -20.73 10.15 24.36
CA VAL A 191 -19.76 9.18 24.88
C VAL A 191 -19.31 8.29 23.74
N LEU A 192 -18.13 8.56 23.17
CA LEU A 192 -17.49 7.65 22.25
C LEU A 192 -16.45 6.87 23.07
N PRO A 193 -16.63 5.54 23.22
CA PRO A 193 -15.67 4.67 23.89
C PRO A 193 -14.33 4.74 23.14
N ALA A 194 -13.28 4.16 23.72
CA ALA A 194 -11.96 4.03 23.10
C ALA A 194 -11.95 3.89 21.56
N ASN A 195 -10.84 4.23 20.93
CA ASN A 195 -10.55 3.73 19.60
C ASN A 195 -10.37 2.19 19.65
N ASP A 196 -11.48 1.46 19.54
CA ASP A 196 -11.56 0.00 19.62
C ASP A 196 -10.61 -0.69 18.64
N GLY A 197 -10.46 -0.12 17.44
CA GLY A 197 -9.52 -0.60 16.44
C GLY A 197 -8.09 -0.57 16.96
N PHE A 198 -7.68 0.57 17.50
CA PHE A 198 -6.35 0.73 18.09
C PHE A 198 -6.15 -0.16 19.32
N VAL A 199 -7.14 -0.28 20.21
CA VAL A 199 -7.08 -1.19 21.35
C VAL A 199 -6.84 -2.64 20.89
N LYS A 200 -7.56 -3.13 19.88
CA LYS A 200 -7.34 -4.48 19.33
C LYS A 200 -5.94 -4.65 18.71
N ARG A 201 -5.39 -3.61 18.08
CA ARG A 201 -4.00 -3.62 17.58
C ARG A 201 -2.98 -3.67 18.72
N LEU A 202 -3.17 -2.90 19.79
CA LEU A 202 -2.33 -2.97 20.99
C LEU A 202 -2.35 -4.36 21.63
N LEU A 203 -3.53 -4.98 21.71
CA LEU A 203 -3.67 -6.36 22.22
C LEU A 203 -2.97 -7.40 21.33
N SER A 204 -2.81 -7.10 20.04
CA SER A 204 -2.12 -7.94 19.05
C SER A 204 -0.59 -7.76 19.05
N ASN A 205 -0.05 -6.84 19.85
CA ASN A 205 1.39 -6.65 19.98
C ASN A 205 2.11 -7.95 20.41
N PRO A 206 3.42 -8.08 20.13
CA PRO A 206 4.20 -9.23 20.54
C PRO A 206 4.06 -9.55 22.05
N PRO A 207 4.12 -10.83 22.43
CA PRO A 207 4.10 -11.22 23.83
C PRO A 207 5.37 -10.74 24.54
N VAL A 208 5.23 -10.48 25.84
CA VAL A 208 6.31 -10.13 26.77
C VAL A 208 7.34 -11.27 26.83
N ALA A 209 8.60 -10.90 26.67
CA ALA A 209 9.78 -11.70 26.88
C ALA A 209 10.46 -11.33 28.21
N GLY A 210 11.24 -12.25 28.79
CA GLY A 210 12.09 -11.99 29.94
C GLY A 210 11.47 -12.27 31.31
N GLY A 211 10.70 -13.37 31.45
CA GLY A 211 10.27 -13.82 32.77
C GLY A 211 8.89 -13.36 33.20
N GLN A 212 8.04 -12.88 32.28
CA GLN A 212 6.61 -12.64 32.53
C GLN A 212 5.74 -13.20 31.41
N ASN A 213 4.66 -13.87 31.80
CA ASN A 213 3.65 -14.34 30.86
C ASN A 213 2.65 -13.22 30.58
N THR A 214 2.55 -12.81 29.31
CA THR A 214 1.65 -11.73 28.85
C THR A 214 0.21 -11.88 29.33
N ASN A 215 -0.30 -13.11 29.37
CA ASN A 215 -1.70 -13.40 29.70
C ASN A 215 -1.84 -14.08 31.07
N GLY A 216 -0.76 -14.20 31.85
CA GLY A 216 -0.77 -14.91 33.13
C GLY A 216 -1.17 -16.39 33.05
N TRP A 217 -1.12 -17.00 31.86
CA TRP A 217 -1.52 -18.39 31.67
C TRP A 217 -0.63 -19.36 32.47
N PRO A 218 -1.20 -20.28 33.25
CA PRO A 218 -0.41 -21.26 34.00
C PRO A 218 0.41 -22.19 33.09
N THR A 219 0.03 -22.32 31.82
CA THR A 219 0.69 -23.19 30.82
C THR A 219 1.96 -22.60 30.21
N ILE A 220 2.24 -21.31 30.39
CA ILE A 220 3.48 -20.69 29.92
C ILE A 220 4.26 -20.22 31.14
N ALA A 221 5.24 -21.03 31.54
CA ALA A 221 6.19 -20.67 32.57
C ALA A 221 7.01 -19.44 32.12
N SER A 222 7.28 -18.54 33.05
CA SER A 222 7.77 -17.21 32.72
C SER A 222 9.16 -17.22 32.05
N GLY A 223 10.04 -18.14 32.45
CA GLY A 223 11.36 -18.34 31.82
C GLY A 223 11.32 -18.99 30.44
N ALA A 224 10.19 -19.61 30.04
CA ALA A 224 10.04 -20.24 28.72
C ALA A 224 9.45 -19.31 27.66
N ALA A 225 8.93 -18.13 28.05
CA ALA A 225 8.25 -17.19 27.17
C ALA A 225 9.10 -16.78 25.94
N ASN A 226 10.40 -16.56 26.14
CA ASN A 226 11.32 -16.17 25.05
C ASN A 226 11.48 -17.29 24.03
N THR A 227 11.77 -18.50 24.52
CA THR A 227 11.96 -19.69 23.70
C THR A 227 10.69 -19.99 22.91
N ILE A 228 9.54 -19.93 23.57
CA ILE A 228 8.22 -20.14 22.97
C ILE A 228 7.96 -19.12 21.87
N SER A 229 8.23 -17.83 22.12
CA SER A 229 7.97 -16.79 21.13
C SER A 229 8.89 -16.91 19.90
N ASN A 230 10.16 -17.25 20.13
CA ASN A 230 11.12 -17.52 19.05
C ASN A 230 10.72 -18.75 18.23
N GLN A 231 10.29 -19.85 18.87
CA GLN A 231 9.86 -21.07 18.19
C GLN A 231 8.57 -20.89 17.40
N PHE A 232 7.62 -20.08 17.89
CA PHE A 232 6.38 -19.77 17.16
C PHE A 232 6.50 -18.64 16.15
N GLY A 233 7.66 -17.98 16.07
CA GLY A 233 7.88 -16.93 15.09
C GLY A 233 7.10 -15.64 15.34
N ARG A 234 6.69 -15.34 16.59
CA ARG A 234 5.73 -14.26 16.91
C ARG A 234 6.40 -12.93 17.30
N GLY A 235 7.72 -12.88 17.38
CA GLY A 235 8.46 -11.72 17.88
C GLY A 235 8.30 -11.53 19.39
N ALA A 236 8.87 -10.49 19.99
CA ALA A 236 8.82 -10.31 21.45
C ALA A 236 8.81 -8.84 21.87
N PHE A 237 8.01 -8.53 22.90
CA PHE A 237 8.09 -7.30 23.65
C PHE A 237 9.11 -7.46 24.78
N VAL A 238 10.04 -6.52 24.91
CA VAL A 238 11.09 -6.55 25.93
C VAL A 238 10.89 -5.35 26.84
N PRO A 239 10.58 -5.58 28.13
CA PRO A 239 10.42 -4.48 29.08
C PRO A 239 11.76 -3.81 29.35
N GLY A 240 11.78 -2.48 29.38
CA GLY A 240 12.96 -1.69 29.73
C GLY A 240 12.84 -1.02 31.09
N THR A 241 13.39 0.19 31.24
CA THR A 241 13.46 0.91 32.52
C THR A 241 12.89 2.32 32.42
N ALA A 242 12.35 2.83 33.53
CA ALA A 242 11.82 4.19 33.62
C ALA A 242 12.91 5.29 33.58
N THR A 243 14.17 4.90 33.85
CA THR A 243 15.30 5.81 34.07
C THR A 243 15.58 6.71 32.87
N HIS A 244 15.87 7.97 33.14
CA HIS A 244 16.27 8.95 32.13
C HIS A 244 17.46 8.44 31.29
N GLY A 245 17.42 8.72 29.98
CA GLY A 245 18.47 8.30 29.04
C GLY A 245 18.47 6.81 28.67
N THR A 246 17.54 6.01 29.20
CA THR A 246 17.46 4.55 28.94
C THR A 246 16.30 4.17 28.02
N ILE A 247 16.38 2.98 27.42
CA ILE A 247 15.27 2.39 26.66
C ILE A 247 14.16 2.05 27.66
N ALA A 248 13.00 2.66 27.43
CA ALA A 248 11.80 2.42 28.21
C ALA A 248 11.25 1.03 27.87
N ASP A 249 11.11 0.70 26.57
CA ASP A 249 10.69 -0.62 26.08
C ASP A 249 10.99 -0.84 24.59
N THR A 250 10.97 -2.10 24.17
CA THR A 250 11.19 -2.53 22.78
C THR A 250 10.12 -3.53 22.31
N TRP A 251 9.55 -3.31 21.13
CA TRP A 251 8.66 -4.22 20.43
C TRP A 251 9.37 -4.81 19.21
N ASN A 252 9.66 -6.10 19.24
CA ASN A 252 10.23 -6.85 18.13
C ASN A 252 9.11 -7.62 17.42
N TYR A 253 8.74 -7.18 16.23
CA TYR A 253 7.67 -7.79 15.42
C TYR A 253 8.22 -8.71 14.33
N MET A 254 7.46 -9.76 14.03
CA MET A 254 7.63 -10.59 12.83
C MET A 254 6.46 -10.34 11.88
N LEU A 255 6.57 -9.31 11.05
CA LEU A 255 5.45 -8.83 10.24
C LEU A 255 5.30 -9.68 8.98
N LYS A 256 4.22 -10.45 8.91
CA LYS A 256 3.84 -11.21 7.71
C LYS A 256 2.95 -10.35 6.83
N ILE A 257 3.40 -10.06 5.61
CA ILE A 257 2.72 -9.17 4.67
C ILE A 257 2.50 -9.94 3.37
N LYS A 258 1.24 -10.11 2.97
CA LYS A 258 0.89 -10.85 1.76
C LYS A 258 1.15 -9.97 0.55
N LEU A 259 1.65 -10.55 -0.54
CA LEU A 259 1.97 -9.76 -1.73
C LEU A 259 0.71 -9.11 -2.34
N VAL A 260 -0.45 -9.78 -2.23
CA VAL A 260 -1.75 -9.27 -2.70
C VAL A 260 -2.21 -7.99 -1.98
N ASP A 261 -1.75 -7.77 -0.74
CA ASP A 261 -2.05 -6.57 0.04
C ASP A 261 -1.14 -5.40 -0.40
N LEU A 262 0.04 -5.72 -0.94
CA LEU A 262 1.00 -4.72 -1.45
C LEU A 262 0.66 -4.24 -2.85
N HIS A 263 0.16 -5.10 -3.73
CA HIS A 263 -0.17 -4.70 -5.10
C HIS A 263 -1.17 -5.66 -5.77
N PRO A 264 -2.17 -5.16 -6.53
CA PRO A 264 -3.20 -6.00 -7.12
C PRO A 264 -2.67 -6.93 -8.22
N ILE A 265 -1.51 -6.64 -8.81
CA ILE A 265 -0.88 -7.52 -9.82
C ILE A 265 -0.77 -8.97 -9.33
N PHE A 266 -0.49 -9.19 -8.04
CA PHE A 266 -0.28 -10.52 -7.50
C PHE A 266 -1.57 -11.35 -7.42
N LYS A 267 -2.75 -10.71 -7.51
CA LYS A 267 -4.04 -11.41 -7.65
C LYS A 267 -4.25 -11.94 -9.07
N GLU A 268 -3.66 -11.28 -10.05
CA GLU A 268 -3.88 -11.50 -11.49
C GLU A 268 -2.77 -12.34 -12.13
N LEU A 269 -1.62 -12.50 -11.46
CA LEU A 269 -0.57 -13.42 -11.89
C LEU A 269 -1.03 -14.86 -11.72
N ASP A 270 -0.98 -15.61 -12.82
CA ASP A 270 -1.24 -17.04 -12.83
C ASP A 270 -0.05 -17.82 -12.25
N LEU A 271 -0.23 -19.12 -12.06
CA LEU A 271 0.81 -20.05 -11.64
C LEU A 271 1.98 -20.05 -12.64
N MET A 272 3.21 -19.94 -12.14
CA MET A 272 4.42 -19.83 -12.96
C MET A 272 5.40 -20.96 -12.68
N ALA A 273 5.90 -21.61 -13.73
CA ALA A 273 7.06 -22.50 -13.62
C ALA A 273 8.34 -21.67 -13.58
N ASN A 274 9.24 -21.97 -12.63
CA ASN A 274 10.57 -21.35 -12.50
C ASN A 274 10.59 -19.81 -12.64
N PRO A 275 9.80 -19.06 -11.87
CA PRO A 275 9.76 -17.61 -12.03
C PRO A 275 11.06 -16.96 -11.55
N GLN A 276 11.62 -16.07 -12.37
CA GLN A 276 12.74 -15.23 -11.95
C GLN A 276 12.17 -13.95 -11.32
N ILE A 277 12.17 -13.89 -9.99
CA ILE A 277 11.53 -12.81 -9.24
C ILE A 277 12.61 -11.98 -8.57
N LYS A 278 12.60 -10.66 -8.81
CA LYS A 278 13.30 -9.71 -7.96
C LYS A 278 12.32 -8.72 -7.37
N LEU A 279 12.32 -8.63 -6.06
CA LEU A 279 11.52 -7.69 -5.29
C LEU A 279 12.44 -6.72 -4.58
N ARG A 280 12.08 -5.45 -4.57
CA ARG A 280 12.67 -4.48 -3.66
C ARG A 280 11.58 -3.78 -2.89
N PHE A 281 11.79 -3.60 -1.60
CA PHE A 281 10.90 -2.84 -0.74
C PHE A 281 11.63 -1.63 -0.18
N ARG A 282 10.92 -0.52 -0.05
CA ARG A 282 11.29 0.59 0.82
C ARG A 282 10.42 0.51 2.07
N VAL A 283 11.04 0.33 3.22
CA VAL A 283 10.37 0.22 4.51
C VAL A 283 10.41 1.57 5.21
N ASN A 284 9.29 1.98 5.81
CA ASN A 284 9.21 3.15 6.66
C ASN A 284 10.13 2.97 7.88
N GLN A 285 11.12 3.87 8.01
CA GLN A 285 12.05 3.94 9.14
C GLN A 285 12.17 5.38 9.63
N GLY A 286 12.18 5.59 10.93
CA GLY A 286 12.17 6.93 11.49
C GLY A 286 12.01 6.96 12.99
N SER A 287 11.80 8.16 13.52
CA SER A 287 11.53 8.40 14.93
C SER A 287 10.67 9.63 15.16
N SER A 288 9.82 9.59 16.18
CA SER A 288 9.07 10.73 16.70
C SER A 288 9.62 11.14 18.06
N VAL A 289 9.73 12.46 18.29
CA VAL A 289 10.07 13.04 19.59
C VAL A 289 8.82 13.66 20.19
N ILE A 290 8.49 13.28 21.41
CA ILE A 290 7.26 13.67 22.11
C ILE A 290 7.65 14.38 23.40
N ALA A 291 7.20 15.62 23.54
CA ALA A 291 7.30 16.36 24.79
C ALA A 291 6.16 15.94 25.72
N LEU A 292 6.49 15.76 27.01
CA LEU A 292 5.54 15.43 28.06
C LEU A 292 5.44 16.61 29.03
N ALA A 293 4.23 17.12 29.23
CA ALA A 293 3.96 18.15 30.24
C ALA A 293 3.80 17.53 31.64
N THR A 294 3.86 18.36 32.68
CA THR A 294 3.54 17.95 34.07
C THR A 294 2.11 17.45 34.24
N SER A 295 1.22 17.75 33.30
CA SER A 295 -0.14 17.20 33.24
C SER A 295 -0.22 15.81 32.62
N LYS A 296 0.91 15.21 32.18
CA LYS A 296 1.00 14.03 31.28
C LYS A 296 0.56 14.29 29.84
N SER A 297 0.22 15.54 29.50
CA SER A 297 -0.14 15.89 28.12
C SER A 297 1.04 15.65 27.19
N MET A 298 0.74 15.09 26.02
CA MET A 298 1.70 14.74 24.99
C MET A 298 1.59 15.73 23.83
N THR A 299 2.75 16.19 23.35
CA THR A 299 2.85 17.06 22.17
C THR A 299 3.96 16.55 21.27
N LEU A 300 3.65 16.37 19.99
CA LEU A 300 4.65 15.97 19.02
C LEU A 300 5.63 17.13 18.76
N SER A 301 6.88 16.93 19.12
CA SER A 301 7.94 17.93 18.90
C SER A 301 8.52 17.83 17.49
N SER A 302 8.72 16.61 16.99
CA SER A 302 9.20 16.36 15.64
C SER A 302 8.93 14.92 15.21
N THR A 303 8.92 14.68 13.89
CA THR A 303 9.10 13.34 13.33
C THR A 303 10.16 13.38 12.26
N THR A 304 11.12 12.46 12.34
CA THR A 304 12.20 12.29 11.38
C THR A 304 12.03 10.98 10.66
N LEU A 305 11.87 11.04 9.33
CA LEU A 305 11.83 9.86 8.47
C LEU A 305 13.18 9.67 7.81
N VAL A 306 13.85 8.56 8.13
CA VAL A 306 15.10 8.13 7.49
C VAL A 306 14.80 7.41 6.17
N SER A 307 13.67 6.73 6.11
CA SER A 307 13.16 6.09 4.90
C SER A 307 11.64 6.06 4.90
N GLY A 308 11.07 6.18 3.70
CA GLY A 308 9.64 6.23 3.47
C GLY A 308 8.98 7.57 3.78
N GLN A 309 7.66 7.65 3.69
CA GLN A 309 6.91 8.91 3.82
C GLN A 309 5.93 8.93 4.99
N SER A 310 5.61 7.80 5.62
CA SER A 310 4.58 7.71 6.66
C SER A 310 5.10 7.15 7.97
N CYS A 311 4.49 7.55 9.08
CA CYS A 311 4.71 6.93 10.37
C CYS A 311 3.80 5.69 10.51
N PRO A 312 4.34 4.48 10.75
CA PRO A 312 3.55 3.25 10.81
C PRO A 312 3.06 2.89 12.22
N ILE A 313 3.33 3.72 13.23
CA ILE A 313 2.99 3.45 14.64
C ILE A 313 2.00 4.47 15.20
N MET A 314 1.36 4.11 16.29
CA MET A 314 0.59 5.00 17.15
C MET A 314 1.02 4.84 18.61
N VAL A 315 1.15 5.94 19.33
CA VAL A 315 1.49 5.96 20.77
C VAL A 315 0.21 6.08 21.58
N ALA A 316 0.00 5.21 22.57
CA ALA A 316 -1.21 5.21 23.37
C ALA A 316 -1.38 6.47 24.22
N ALA A 317 -2.64 6.84 24.49
CA ALA A 317 -2.98 7.97 25.33
C ALA A 317 -2.45 7.81 26.78
N SER A 318 -2.30 8.93 27.46
CA SER A 318 -1.98 9.05 28.88
C SER A 318 -3.19 9.46 29.74
N ALA A 319 -4.37 9.52 29.14
CA ALA A 319 -5.63 9.86 29.79
C ALA A 319 -6.20 8.69 30.60
N GLY A 320 -6.87 8.97 31.72
CA GLY A 320 -7.72 8.00 32.42
C GLY A 320 -7.02 6.67 32.69
N SER A 321 -7.60 5.57 32.19
CA SER A 321 -7.07 4.21 32.30
C SER A 321 -6.21 3.78 31.10
N ALA A 322 -5.89 4.68 30.18
CA ALA A 322 -5.08 4.36 29.00
C ALA A 322 -3.68 3.86 29.38
N PRO A 323 -3.03 3.06 28.51
CA PRO A 323 -1.76 2.39 28.81
C PRO A 323 -0.63 3.29 29.32
N ASN A 324 -0.56 4.56 28.87
CA ASN A 324 0.51 5.47 29.26
C ASN A 324 0.16 6.37 30.46
N SER A 325 -1.04 6.25 31.03
CA SER A 325 -1.48 7.06 32.17
C SER A 325 -0.59 6.86 33.41
N GLY A 326 -0.17 5.63 33.70
CA GLY A 326 0.76 5.31 34.79
C GLY A 326 2.24 5.44 34.43
N VAL A 327 2.56 5.56 33.15
CA VAL A 327 3.94 5.60 32.63
C VAL A 327 4.49 7.02 32.70
N PHE A 328 3.69 8.01 32.31
CA PHE A 328 4.13 9.41 32.29
C PHE A 328 3.88 10.09 33.64
N GLY A 329 4.92 10.71 34.18
CA GLY A 329 4.89 11.37 35.49
C GLY A 329 4.19 12.72 35.49
N THR A 330 3.73 13.15 36.67
CA THR A 330 3.13 14.47 36.89
C THR A 330 4.07 15.48 37.55
N SER A 331 5.20 15.01 38.08
CA SER A 331 6.08 15.81 38.93
C SER A 331 6.99 16.77 38.15
N ALA A 332 7.31 16.45 36.90
CA ALA A 332 8.17 17.27 36.04
C ALA A 332 7.82 17.04 34.56
N ALA A 333 8.14 18.04 33.73
CA ALA A 333 8.11 17.85 32.29
C ALA A 333 9.16 16.80 31.87
N GLY A 334 8.86 16.08 30.81
CA GLY A 334 9.68 14.99 30.30
C GLY A 334 9.74 14.99 28.77
N GLN A 335 10.46 14.01 28.23
CA GLN A 335 10.54 13.81 26.79
C GLN A 335 10.79 12.33 26.52
N ILE A 336 10.08 11.79 25.54
CA ILE A 336 10.34 10.46 25.00
C ILE A 336 10.64 10.55 23.51
N SER A 337 11.37 9.57 23.01
CA SER A 337 11.46 9.31 21.58
C SER A 337 11.02 7.89 21.29
N VAL A 338 10.24 7.72 20.23
CA VAL A 338 9.82 6.41 19.72
C VAL A 338 10.39 6.24 18.32
N ALA A 339 11.21 5.23 18.10
CA ALA A 339 11.84 4.94 16.83
C ALA A 339 11.37 3.61 16.25
N TRP A 340 11.35 3.50 14.93
CA TRP A 340 10.89 2.32 14.19
C TRP A 340 11.80 2.02 13.00
N GLY A 341 11.98 0.75 12.69
CA GLY A 341 12.74 0.34 11.51
C GLY A 341 12.78 -1.18 11.30
N ALA A 342 13.29 -1.59 10.14
CA ALA A 342 13.51 -3.01 9.86
C ALA A 342 14.73 -3.49 10.68
N ILE A 343 14.54 -4.53 11.50
CA ILE A 343 15.44 -5.15 12.51
C ILE A 343 16.06 -4.22 13.57
N THR A 344 16.44 -3.01 13.21
CA THR A 344 17.07 -1.98 14.05
C THR A 344 16.38 -0.63 13.83
N ASN A 345 16.64 0.32 14.72
CA ASN A 345 16.20 1.71 14.56
C ASN A 345 17.25 2.68 15.13
N SER A 346 16.95 3.98 15.12
CA SER A 346 17.90 5.02 15.57
C SER A 346 18.21 4.98 17.07
N LEU A 347 17.37 4.36 17.90
CA LEU A 347 17.58 4.23 19.34
C LEU A 347 18.31 2.94 19.70
N GLU A 348 18.07 1.88 18.94
CA GLU A 348 18.74 0.58 19.04
C GLU A 348 19.35 0.18 17.69
N PRO A 349 20.53 0.70 17.35
CA PRO A 349 21.16 0.50 16.04
C PRO A 349 21.88 -0.84 15.89
N THR A 350 21.86 -1.68 16.93
CA THR A 350 22.52 -3.00 16.94
C THR A 350 21.48 -4.11 16.76
N ILE A 351 21.78 -5.06 15.89
CA ILE A 351 20.94 -6.25 15.69
C ILE A 351 21.03 -7.11 16.95
N ASP A 352 19.88 -7.38 17.55
CA ASP A 352 19.75 -8.32 18.66
C ASP A 352 19.01 -9.57 18.20
N SER A 353 19.71 -10.70 18.08
CA SER A 353 19.12 -11.97 17.66
C SER A 353 18.36 -12.71 18.77
N THR A 354 18.36 -12.19 20.00
CA THR A 354 17.71 -12.83 21.16
C THR A 354 16.19 -12.91 20.98
N TYR A 355 15.60 -11.89 20.36
CA TYR A 355 14.15 -11.67 20.29
C TYR A 355 13.57 -11.78 18.87
N PHE A 356 14.43 -12.08 17.90
CA PHE A 356 14.04 -12.33 16.52
C PHE A 356 14.35 -13.79 16.17
N PRO A 357 13.34 -14.60 15.77
CA PRO A 357 13.56 -15.96 15.26
C PRO A 357 14.58 -16.03 14.12
N PHE A 358 14.64 -14.96 13.33
CA PHE A 358 15.65 -14.73 12.30
C PHE A 358 15.78 -13.22 12.05
N THR A 359 16.97 -12.76 11.67
CA THR A 359 17.30 -11.34 11.51
C THR A 359 17.16 -10.83 10.06
N THR A 360 16.93 -11.74 9.12
CA THR A 360 16.79 -11.47 7.68
C THR A 360 15.31 -11.41 7.27
N THR A 361 14.97 -10.59 6.28
CA THR A 361 13.68 -10.61 5.63
C THR A 361 13.58 -11.83 4.73
N ARG A 362 12.43 -12.51 4.78
CA ARG A 362 12.21 -13.75 4.03
C ARG A 362 10.98 -13.66 3.17
N LEU A 363 11.12 -13.95 1.87
CA LEU A 363 9.99 -14.14 0.96
C LEU A 363 9.62 -15.62 0.94
N TYR A 364 8.38 -15.95 1.27
CA TYR A 364 7.84 -17.30 1.19
C TYR A 364 7.02 -17.43 -0.10
N VAL A 365 7.42 -18.37 -0.96
CA VAL A 365 6.76 -18.60 -2.26
C VAL A 365 6.18 -20.00 -2.28
N PRO A 366 4.85 -20.15 -2.24
CA PRO A 366 4.22 -21.45 -2.38
C PRO A 366 4.39 -22.01 -3.79
N PHE A 367 4.83 -23.26 -3.88
CA PHE A 367 4.84 -24.08 -5.09
C PHE A 367 3.79 -25.18 -4.96
N VAL A 368 2.96 -25.31 -5.99
CA VAL A 368 1.92 -26.34 -6.08
C VAL A 368 2.20 -27.25 -7.27
N ASP A 369 2.09 -28.54 -7.03
CA ASP A 369 2.12 -29.53 -8.11
C ASP A 369 0.72 -29.59 -8.73
N LEU A 370 0.63 -29.66 -10.05
CA LEU A 370 -0.64 -29.73 -10.79
C LEU A 370 -0.86 -31.16 -11.26
N GLU A 371 -2.08 -31.68 -11.07
CA GLU A 371 -2.44 -33.02 -11.57
C GLU A 371 -2.38 -33.06 -13.10
N ASN A 372 -2.79 -31.97 -13.76
CA ASN A 372 -2.70 -31.81 -15.20
C ASN A 372 -2.03 -30.47 -15.60
N PRO A 373 -0.70 -30.41 -15.69
CA PRO A 373 0.02 -29.21 -16.08
C PRO A 373 -0.21 -28.80 -17.55
N GLN A 374 -0.73 -29.70 -18.41
CA GLN A 374 -0.98 -29.42 -19.83
C GLN A 374 -2.02 -28.30 -20.02
N ALA A 375 -2.96 -28.13 -19.09
CA ALA A 375 -3.94 -27.05 -19.15
C ALA A 375 -3.30 -25.66 -19.05
N LEU A 376 -2.20 -25.53 -18.29
CA LEU A 376 -1.43 -24.28 -18.19
C LEU A 376 -0.45 -24.11 -19.36
N ILE A 377 0.20 -25.21 -19.78
CA ILE A 377 1.19 -25.20 -20.87
C ILE A 377 0.53 -24.93 -22.23
N SER A 378 -0.69 -25.42 -22.45
CA SER A 378 -1.43 -25.23 -23.71
C SER A 378 -1.81 -23.77 -24.01
N LYS A 379 -1.70 -22.87 -23.03
CA LYS A 379 -1.94 -21.41 -23.18
C LYS A 379 -0.66 -20.63 -22.84
N PRO A 380 0.36 -20.63 -23.73
CA PRO A 380 1.68 -20.07 -23.42
C PRO A 380 1.69 -18.54 -23.27
N ASN A 381 0.75 -17.83 -23.91
CA ASN A 381 0.63 -16.38 -23.80
C ASN A 381 -0.55 -16.02 -22.89
N LYS A 382 -0.24 -15.40 -21.75
CA LYS A 382 -1.24 -14.89 -20.80
C LYS A 382 -1.14 -13.37 -20.70
N THR A 383 -2.25 -12.69 -20.98
CA THR A 383 -2.33 -11.24 -20.80
C THR A 383 -2.85 -10.97 -19.40
N VAL A 384 -2.03 -10.35 -18.56
CA VAL A 384 -2.42 -9.93 -17.21
C VAL A 384 -2.87 -8.47 -17.26
N ARG A 385 -4.06 -8.17 -16.72
CA ARG A 385 -4.58 -6.82 -16.56
C ARG A 385 -4.81 -6.58 -15.08
N TYR A 386 -4.32 -5.47 -14.54
CA TYR A 386 -4.49 -5.14 -13.12
C TYR A 386 -4.82 -3.65 -12.95
N MET A 387 -5.34 -3.31 -11.77
CA MET A 387 -5.59 -1.94 -11.39
C MET A 387 -4.31 -1.25 -10.92
N ASP A 388 -3.76 -0.30 -11.69
CA ASP A 388 -2.62 0.51 -11.25
C ASP A 388 -3.10 1.91 -10.84
N TYR A 389 -2.37 2.59 -9.95
CA TYR A 389 -2.74 3.92 -9.46
C TYR A 389 -1.61 4.93 -9.72
N SER A 390 -1.89 5.95 -10.51
CA SER A 390 -1.19 7.22 -10.50
C SER A 390 -1.60 7.99 -9.27
N ALA A 391 -0.66 8.68 -8.61
CA ALA A 391 -1.00 9.48 -7.46
C ALA A 391 -0.28 10.82 -7.44
N GLN A 392 -0.97 11.85 -6.94
CA GLN A 392 -0.41 13.19 -6.81
C GLN A 392 -0.88 13.85 -5.53
N TRP A 393 0.05 14.54 -4.88
CA TRP A 393 -0.19 15.31 -3.66
C TRP A 393 -0.30 16.80 -3.98
N PHE A 394 -1.29 17.47 -3.40
CA PHE A 394 -1.53 18.90 -3.52
C PHE A 394 -1.49 19.58 -2.14
N TYR A 395 -0.56 20.51 -1.98
CA TYR A 395 -0.37 21.28 -0.74
C TYR A 395 -1.18 22.57 -0.75
N GLN A 396 -1.89 22.84 0.35
CA GLN A 396 -2.52 24.13 0.66
C GLN A 396 -3.44 24.64 -0.46
N ARG A 397 -4.22 23.73 -1.05
CA ARG A 397 -5.10 24.04 -2.17
C ARG A 397 -6.57 24.25 -1.79
N ALA A 398 -6.98 23.72 -0.64
CA ALA A 398 -8.33 23.86 -0.11
C ALA A 398 -8.28 24.49 1.30
N GLY A 399 -7.60 25.63 1.40
CA GLY A 399 -7.38 26.36 2.65
C GLY A 399 -6.07 26.02 3.35
N THR A 400 -5.71 26.81 4.37
CA THR A 400 -4.51 26.64 5.19
C THR A 400 -4.87 26.63 6.67
N GLY A 401 -4.32 25.68 7.43
CA GLY A 401 -4.39 25.58 8.88
C GLY A 401 -5.82 25.63 9.44
N VAL A 402 -5.94 25.80 10.75
CA VAL A 402 -7.21 26.15 11.41
C VAL A 402 -7.39 27.66 11.38
N SER A 403 -8.53 28.14 10.86
CA SER A 403 -8.91 29.56 10.91
C SER A 403 -10.41 29.73 11.14
N SER A 404 -10.79 30.64 12.05
CA SER A 404 -12.19 30.98 12.35
C SER A 404 -12.87 31.82 11.25
N THR A 405 -12.09 32.36 10.31
CA THR A 405 -12.59 33.20 9.22
C THR A 405 -12.56 32.50 7.86
N GLN A 406 -11.82 31.39 7.75
CA GLN A 406 -11.75 30.58 6.53
C GLN A 406 -12.92 29.61 6.50
N LEU A 407 -13.86 29.83 5.59
CA LEU A 407 -14.94 28.90 5.26
C LEU A 407 -15.11 28.88 3.75
N ASN A 408 -15.49 27.73 3.21
CA ASN A 408 -15.83 27.56 1.80
C ASN A 408 -14.69 27.88 0.83
N THR A 409 -13.48 27.39 1.13
CA THR A 409 -12.35 27.53 0.21
C THR A 409 -12.53 26.59 -0.99
N ALA A 410 -12.80 27.17 -2.16
CA ALA A 410 -12.90 26.44 -3.41
C ALA A 410 -11.52 25.92 -3.86
N PHE A 411 -11.51 24.76 -4.50
CA PHE A 411 -10.34 24.20 -5.15
C PHE A 411 -10.71 23.65 -6.52
N ASP A 412 -9.76 23.75 -7.44
CA ASP A 412 -9.86 23.18 -8.77
C ASP A 412 -8.47 22.68 -9.18
N LEU A 413 -8.31 21.36 -9.22
CA LEU A 413 -7.01 20.70 -9.25
C LEU A 413 -6.93 19.71 -10.40
N GLN A 414 -5.95 19.91 -11.27
CA GLN A 414 -5.69 19.03 -12.39
C GLN A 414 -4.49 18.12 -12.10
N LEU A 415 -4.63 16.83 -12.40
CA LEU A 415 -3.51 15.90 -12.39
C LEU A 415 -2.46 16.33 -13.43
N SER A 416 -1.18 16.27 -13.06
CA SER A 416 -0.07 16.63 -13.95
C SER A 416 0.07 15.67 -15.13
N ALA A 417 -0.35 14.41 -14.95
CA ALA A 417 -0.34 13.40 -15.98
C ALA A 417 -1.75 13.20 -16.55
N SER A 418 -1.88 13.24 -17.88
CA SER A 418 -3.06 12.70 -18.55
C SER A 418 -3.07 11.18 -18.44
N LEU A 419 -4.22 10.61 -18.12
CA LEU A 419 -4.37 9.17 -17.90
C LEU A 419 -5.24 8.56 -19.00
N LYS A 420 -4.93 7.31 -19.35
CA LYS A 420 -5.67 6.54 -20.36
C LYS A 420 -6.51 5.49 -19.66
N ASN A 421 -7.75 5.30 -20.13
CA ASN A 421 -8.65 4.29 -19.57
C ASN A 421 -8.80 4.38 -18.03
N ALA A 422 -8.80 5.60 -17.48
CA ALA A 422 -8.96 5.77 -16.05
C ALA A 422 -10.30 5.17 -15.60
N LYS A 423 -10.31 4.41 -14.51
CA LYS A 423 -11.53 3.77 -14.01
C LYS A 423 -12.12 4.50 -12.84
N VAL A 424 -11.26 4.93 -11.93
CA VAL A 424 -11.66 5.52 -10.67
C VAL A 424 -10.78 6.73 -10.41
N VAL A 425 -11.39 7.79 -9.91
CA VAL A 425 -10.71 8.93 -9.29
C VAL A 425 -11.12 9.00 -7.83
N ALA A 426 -10.15 8.92 -6.92
CA ALA A 426 -10.37 9.05 -5.49
C ALA A 426 -9.68 10.31 -4.95
N LEU A 427 -10.42 11.07 -4.14
CA LEU A 427 -9.94 12.24 -3.39
C LEU A 427 -9.85 11.84 -1.91
N LEU A 428 -8.63 11.86 -1.37
CA LEU A 428 -8.36 11.66 0.04
C LEU A 428 -7.96 13.01 0.68
N PRO A 429 -8.80 13.59 1.53
CA PRO A 429 -8.53 14.88 2.17
C PRO A 429 -7.72 14.71 3.45
N PHE A 430 -6.48 15.21 3.52
CA PHE A 430 -5.69 15.23 4.75
C PHE A 430 -5.64 16.63 5.35
N ALA A 431 -5.53 16.74 6.67
CA ALA A 431 -5.45 18.03 7.31
C ALA A 431 -4.17 18.78 6.92
N GLU A 432 -4.30 20.08 6.66
CA GLU A 432 -3.18 20.98 6.45
C GLU A 432 -2.67 21.50 7.80
N THR A 433 -1.37 21.37 8.06
CA THR A 433 -0.80 21.40 9.40
C THR A 433 -0.03 22.68 9.72
N SER A 434 -0.19 23.75 8.92
CA SER A 434 0.49 25.03 9.15
C SER A 434 0.02 25.79 10.39
N SER A 435 -1.12 25.41 10.98
CA SER A 435 -1.58 25.87 12.28
C SER A 435 -2.47 24.82 12.96
N GLY A 436 -2.62 24.91 14.30
CA GLY A 436 -3.37 23.94 15.09
C GLY A 436 -2.54 22.70 15.46
N ASN A 437 -3.05 21.52 15.16
CA ASN A 437 -2.41 20.24 15.48
C ASN A 437 -1.11 20.06 14.69
N PHE A 438 -0.09 19.46 15.32
CA PHE A 438 1.26 19.29 14.77
C PHE A 438 2.00 20.57 14.38
N ASN A 439 1.48 21.76 14.69
CA ASN A 439 2.11 23.02 14.31
C ASN A 439 3.58 23.09 14.77
N THR A 440 3.86 22.60 15.98
CA THR A 440 5.23 22.51 16.52
C THR A 440 6.12 21.57 15.71
N ALA A 441 5.59 20.44 15.24
CA ALA A 441 6.34 19.43 14.49
C ALA A 441 6.50 19.75 12.99
N SER A 442 5.62 20.57 12.41
CA SER A 442 5.64 20.95 10.99
C SER A 442 5.65 19.74 10.03
N ILE A 443 4.83 18.72 10.32
CA ILE A 443 4.73 17.47 9.56
C ILE A 443 3.37 17.29 8.90
N GLN A 444 3.23 16.34 7.98
CA GLN A 444 1.94 15.94 7.44
C GLN A 444 1.17 15.03 8.42
N GLN A 445 -0.16 14.96 8.30
CA GLN A 445 -1.03 14.15 9.18
C GLN A 445 -0.57 12.67 9.28
N PHE A 446 -0.31 12.01 8.15
CA PHE A 446 0.11 10.60 8.10
C PHE A 446 1.54 10.34 8.62
N GLN A 447 2.30 11.39 8.95
CA GLN A 447 3.62 11.30 9.56
C GLN A 447 3.56 11.34 11.09
N SER A 448 2.39 11.61 11.68
CA SER A 448 2.23 11.67 13.12
C SER A 448 2.06 10.28 13.74
N CYS A 449 2.62 10.07 14.93
CA CYS A 449 2.31 8.93 15.79
C CYS A 449 1.05 9.15 16.66
N PHE A 450 0.41 10.31 16.55
CA PHE A 450 -0.85 10.64 17.23
C PHE A 450 -2.03 10.71 16.27
N ASP A 451 -1.89 10.18 15.05
CA ASP A 451 -2.94 10.16 14.05
C ASP A 451 -3.06 8.77 13.40
N SER A 452 -4.27 8.36 13.04
CA SER A 452 -4.55 7.09 12.38
C SER A 452 -4.31 7.09 10.86
N ALA A 453 -4.11 8.26 10.24
CA ALA A 453 -3.69 8.36 8.84
C ALA A 453 -2.38 7.56 8.63
N PRO A 454 -2.23 6.74 7.57
CA PRO A 454 -2.94 6.82 6.29
C PRO A 454 -4.19 5.94 6.16
N TRP A 455 -4.63 5.25 7.22
CA TRP A 455 -5.88 4.49 7.17
C TRP A 455 -7.09 5.43 7.12
N THR A 456 -7.10 6.43 8.00
CA THR A 456 -8.09 7.50 8.02
C THR A 456 -7.63 8.70 7.19
N VAL A 457 -8.55 9.63 7.00
CA VAL A 457 -8.30 10.94 6.38
C VAL A 457 -8.59 12.05 7.40
N GLN A 458 -8.66 13.31 6.98
CA GLN A 458 -9.01 14.43 7.85
C GLN A 458 -10.40 14.19 8.48
N PRO A 459 -10.47 14.10 9.82
CA PRO A 459 -11.74 14.00 10.52
C PRO A 459 -12.62 15.23 10.29
N GLY A 460 -13.93 15.00 10.13
CA GLY A 460 -14.90 16.07 9.89
C GLY A 460 -14.71 16.81 8.57
N SER A 461 -13.95 16.25 7.62
CA SER A 461 -13.82 16.83 6.28
C SER A 461 -15.20 17.12 5.68
N SER A 462 -15.37 18.29 5.09
CA SER A 462 -16.66 18.78 4.61
C SER A 462 -16.50 19.35 3.20
N ILE A 463 -16.12 18.48 2.27
CA ILE A 463 -16.04 18.82 0.86
C ILE A 463 -17.44 18.81 0.26
N ARG A 464 -17.81 19.94 -0.34
CA ARG A 464 -19.08 20.18 -1.04
C ARG A 464 -18.83 20.51 -2.50
N ASN A 465 -19.90 20.49 -3.31
CA ASN A 465 -19.84 20.76 -4.75
C ASN A 465 -18.78 19.90 -5.45
N PHE A 466 -18.65 18.63 -5.06
CA PHE A 466 -17.64 17.74 -5.62
C PHE A 466 -17.98 17.39 -7.07
N ASN A 467 -16.99 17.53 -7.96
CA ASN A 467 -17.09 17.03 -9.31
C ASN A 467 -15.72 16.62 -9.86
N VAL A 468 -15.73 15.73 -10.84
CA VAL A 468 -14.55 15.29 -11.58
C VAL A 468 -14.79 15.55 -13.06
N ARG A 469 -13.80 16.06 -13.76
CA ARG A 469 -13.84 16.33 -15.20
C ARG A 469 -12.79 15.48 -15.90
N ILE A 470 -13.22 14.78 -16.95
CA ILE A 470 -12.37 14.00 -17.85
C ILE A 470 -12.35 14.70 -19.21
N GLY A 471 -11.18 15.21 -19.60
CA GLY A 471 -11.06 16.08 -20.76
C GLY A 471 -11.98 17.30 -20.61
N SER A 472 -13.00 17.39 -21.48
CA SER A 472 -13.98 18.48 -21.44
C SER A 472 -15.28 18.16 -20.71
N GLN A 473 -15.53 16.90 -20.35
CA GLN A 473 -16.82 16.42 -19.83
C GLN A 473 -16.79 16.23 -18.31
N GLN A 474 -17.88 16.62 -17.64
CA GLN A 474 -18.07 16.40 -16.21
C GLN A 474 -18.63 15.01 -15.94
N VAL A 475 -18.10 14.35 -14.91
CA VAL A 475 -18.44 12.99 -14.48
C VAL A 475 -19.80 12.95 -13.79
N PHE A 476 -20.16 14.04 -13.11
CA PHE A 476 -21.50 14.28 -12.59
C PHE A 476 -22.10 15.47 -13.34
N ASP A 477 -23.34 15.34 -13.83
CA ASP A 477 -24.03 16.41 -14.58
C ASP A 477 -24.25 17.67 -13.72
N ILE A 478 -24.40 17.46 -12.41
CA ILE A 478 -24.48 18.50 -11.38
C ILE A 478 -23.46 18.12 -10.31
N SER A 479 -22.72 19.10 -9.79
CA SER A 479 -21.81 18.87 -8.67
C SER A 479 -22.59 18.39 -7.44
N TYR A 480 -22.10 17.33 -6.78
CA TYR A 480 -22.81 16.72 -5.66
C TYR A 480 -22.31 17.24 -4.31
N ASP A 481 -23.25 17.38 -3.38
CA ASP A 481 -22.95 17.33 -1.96
C ASP A 481 -22.80 15.86 -1.56
N TYR A 482 -21.63 15.31 -1.89
CA TYR A 482 -21.33 13.89 -1.81
C TYR A 482 -21.73 13.29 -0.46
N ASP A 483 -22.81 12.51 -0.46
CA ASP A 483 -23.42 11.92 0.71
C ASP A 483 -23.09 10.42 0.83
N PHE A 484 -23.68 9.73 1.81
CA PHE A 484 -23.39 8.31 2.00
C PHE A 484 -24.01 7.43 0.91
N MET A 485 -25.11 7.87 0.28
CA MET A 485 -25.68 7.14 -0.85
C MET A 485 -24.76 7.22 -2.06
N ASP A 486 -24.14 8.38 -2.30
CA ASP A 486 -23.10 8.55 -3.32
C ASP A 486 -21.87 7.68 -3.01
N PHE A 487 -21.48 7.59 -1.74
CA PHE A 487 -20.44 6.66 -1.30
C PHE A 487 -20.79 5.20 -1.62
N CYS A 488 -22.02 4.75 -1.35
CA CYS A 488 -22.48 3.41 -1.74
C CYS A 488 -22.47 3.22 -3.26
N ASN A 489 -22.87 4.26 -4.01
CA ASN A 489 -22.94 4.23 -5.46
C ASN A 489 -21.57 4.23 -6.15
N GLU A 490 -20.53 4.78 -5.53
CA GLU A 490 -19.21 4.98 -6.15
C GLU A 490 -18.12 4.19 -5.41
N PHE A 491 -17.87 4.48 -4.12
CA PHE A 491 -16.81 3.85 -3.33
C PHE A 491 -17.10 2.39 -3.01
N SER A 492 -18.32 2.06 -2.57
CA SER A 492 -18.61 0.69 -2.10
C SER A 492 -18.53 -0.34 -3.22
N LYS A 493 -18.60 0.11 -4.49
CA LYS A 493 -18.41 -0.73 -5.68
C LYS A 493 -16.94 -0.98 -6.02
N LEU A 494 -15.99 -0.32 -5.34
CA LEU A 494 -14.56 -0.51 -5.59
C LEU A 494 -14.12 -1.92 -5.19
N ALA A 495 -13.87 -2.76 -6.20
CA ALA A 495 -13.29 -4.10 -6.01
C ALA A 495 -14.04 -5.01 -5.00
N SER A 496 -15.32 -4.71 -4.76
CA SER A 496 -16.24 -5.52 -3.95
C SER A 496 -17.09 -6.40 -4.87
N ILE A 497 -17.52 -7.57 -4.36
CA ILE A 497 -18.25 -8.56 -5.17
C ILE A 497 -19.66 -8.07 -5.49
N ASN A 498 -20.34 -7.45 -4.52
CA ASN A 498 -21.74 -7.00 -4.66
C ASN A 498 -21.94 -5.50 -4.40
N GLY A 499 -20.91 -4.70 -4.15
CA GLY A 499 -21.07 -3.24 -4.03
C GLY A 499 -22.00 -2.76 -2.92
N ASP A 500 -22.21 -3.56 -1.87
CA ASP A 500 -23.23 -3.35 -0.83
C ASP A 500 -24.68 -3.26 -1.39
N GLN A 501 -24.93 -3.80 -2.58
CA GLN A 501 -26.25 -3.80 -3.21
C GLN A 501 -27.21 -4.85 -2.62
N THR A 502 -26.67 -5.86 -1.94
CA THR A 502 -27.42 -6.97 -1.33
C THR A 502 -27.09 -7.06 0.15
N LYS A 503 -28.10 -7.19 1.00
CA LYS A 503 -27.92 -7.26 2.46
C LYS A 503 -27.32 -8.58 2.93
N GLU A 504 -27.45 -9.62 2.11
CA GLU A 504 -27.05 -11.00 2.41
C GLU A 504 -25.54 -11.20 2.34
N LEU A 505 -24.84 -10.37 1.55
CA LEU A 505 -23.40 -10.44 1.35
C LEU A 505 -22.83 -9.03 1.14
N SER A 506 -22.57 -8.32 2.25
CA SER A 506 -21.91 -7.02 2.23
C SER A 506 -20.40 -7.17 2.40
N ASN A 507 -19.64 -6.42 1.58
CA ASN A 507 -18.18 -6.34 1.63
C ASN A 507 -17.76 -4.90 1.89
N GLY A 508 -16.61 -4.71 2.51
CA GLY A 508 -16.09 -3.41 2.90
C GLY A 508 -16.05 -3.25 4.43
N LEU A 509 -15.17 -2.38 4.90
CA LEU A 509 -14.88 -2.15 6.32
C LEU A 509 -15.33 -0.77 6.82
N ILE A 510 -15.94 0.04 5.96
CA ILE A 510 -16.31 1.42 6.26
C ILE A 510 -17.84 1.51 6.37
N ASP A 511 -18.32 1.72 7.59
CA ASP A 511 -19.73 2.00 7.86
C ASP A 511 -20.05 3.50 7.72
N TYR A 512 -21.34 3.83 7.76
CA TYR A 512 -21.87 5.20 7.69
C TYR A 512 -21.20 6.18 8.67
N GLN A 513 -21.09 5.80 9.94
CA GLN A 513 -20.56 6.68 10.98
C GLN A 513 -19.06 6.89 10.79
N THR A 514 -18.32 5.81 10.51
CA THR A 514 -16.89 5.86 10.25
C THR A 514 -16.59 6.74 9.03
N TRP A 515 -17.33 6.57 7.93
CA TRP A 515 -17.20 7.39 6.72
C TRP A 515 -17.49 8.87 6.99
N GLN A 516 -18.62 9.18 7.65
CA GLN A 516 -19.01 10.56 7.90
C GLN A 516 -18.02 11.32 8.76
N GLN A 517 -17.36 10.63 9.69
CA GLN A 517 -16.61 11.31 10.73
C GLN A 517 -15.09 11.22 10.57
N THR A 518 -14.53 10.05 10.25
CA THR A 518 -13.07 9.80 10.26
C THR A 518 -12.51 9.46 8.88
N ASN A 519 -13.35 9.03 7.94
CA ASN A 519 -12.89 8.47 6.68
C ASN A 519 -13.69 8.96 5.46
N ARG A 520 -13.88 10.28 5.35
CA ARG A 520 -14.65 10.91 4.27
C ARG A 520 -13.85 10.98 2.97
N VAL A 521 -13.61 9.83 2.36
CA VAL A 521 -13.06 9.71 1.00
C VAL A 521 -14.17 9.94 -0.02
N LEU A 522 -13.88 10.72 -1.07
CA LEU A 522 -14.80 10.97 -2.17
C LEU A 522 -14.29 10.25 -3.42
N VAL A 523 -15.15 9.48 -4.07
CA VAL A 523 -14.79 8.64 -5.22
C VAL A 523 -15.73 8.93 -6.38
N ALA A 524 -15.18 9.00 -7.58
CA ALA A 524 -15.94 9.01 -8.82
C ALA A 524 -15.49 7.88 -9.75
N ASP A 525 -16.43 7.05 -10.20
CA ASP A 525 -16.27 6.10 -11.29
C ASP A 525 -16.21 6.86 -12.61
N VAL A 526 -15.00 7.14 -13.06
CA VAL A 526 -14.75 7.89 -14.30
C VAL A 526 -14.77 6.98 -15.54
N SER A 527 -14.90 5.67 -15.35
CA SER A 527 -14.89 4.70 -16.44
C SER A 527 -16.01 4.91 -17.47
N ARG A 528 -17.07 5.59 -17.05
CA ARG A 528 -18.22 6.00 -17.89
C ARG A 528 -17.90 7.06 -18.94
N LEU A 529 -16.83 7.84 -18.75
CA LEU A 529 -16.42 8.91 -19.69
C LEU A 529 -15.07 8.66 -20.35
N THR A 530 -14.27 7.74 -19.80
CA THR A 530 -12.91 7.56 -20.28
C THR A 530 -12.85 6.69 -21.52
N GLU A 531 -12.03 7.10 -22.47
CA GLU A 531 -11.72 6.30 -23.63
C GLU A 531 -10.50 5.41 -23.37
N LYS A 532 -10.57 4.18 -23.87
CA LYS A 532 -9.56 3.15 -23.60
C LYS A 532 -8.16 3.55 -24.08
N ASP A 533 -8.07 4.18 -25.25
CA ASP A 533 -6.81 4.38 -25.96
C ASP A 533 -6.34 5.85 -26.01
N VAL A 534 -7.13 6.78 -25.44
CA VAL A 534 -6.87 8.22 -25.50
C VAL A 534 -6.47 8.73 -24.11
N PRO A 535 -5.31 9.41 -23.98
CA PRO A 535 -4.95 10.06 -22.72
C PRO A 535 -5.81 11.30 -22.52
N GLN A 536 -6.54 11.33 -21.41
CA GLN A 536 -7.43 12.41 -21.03
C GLN A 536 -6.93 13.08 -19.76
N SER A 537 -7.05 14.41 -19.71
CA SER A 537 -6.77 15.17 -18.49
C SER A 537 -7.84 14.86 -17.45
N ILE A 538 -7.43 14.78 -16.19
CA ILE A 538 -8.35 14.61 -15.07
C ILE A 538 -8.24 15.85 -14.18
N GLN A 539 -9.38 16.46 -13.92
CA GLN A 539 -9.51 17.63 -13.07
C GLN A 539 -10.55 17.34 -12.00
N VAL A 540 -10.29 17.74 -10.77
CA VAL A 540 -11.15 17.50 -9.61
C VAL A 540 -11.41 18.84 -8.94
N MET A 541 -12.68 19.12 -8.69
CA MET A 541 -13.13 20.40 -8.16
C MET A 541 -14.08 20.19 -6.98
N GLY A 542 -14.10 21.19 -6.10
CA GLY A 542 -14.98 21.21 -4.95
C GLY A 542 -14.73 22.40 -4.06
N THR A 543 -15.35 22.38 -2.88
CA THR A 543 -15.25 23.44 -1.89
C THR A 543 -15.04 22.82 -0.51
N ASN A 544 -13.92 23.13 0.14
CA ASN A 544 -13.74 22.79 1.55
C ASN A 544 -14.56 23.77 2.40
N ALA A 545 -15.64 23.28 3.00
CA ALA A 545 -16.51 24.07 3.85
C ALA A 545 -16.03 24.15 5.31
N SER A 546 -15.01 23.39 5.69
CA SER A 546 -14.50 23.35 7.06
C SER A 546 -13.54 24.52 7.35
N THR A 547 -13.37 24.82 8.64
CA THR A 547 -12.42 25.83 9.14
C THR A 547 -10.97 25.35 9.11
N GLN A 548 -10.76 24.04 8.93
CA GLN A 548 -9.46 23.40 8.81
C GLN A 548 -9.12 23.24 7.32
N GLY A 549 -8.01 23.85 6.89
CA GLY A 549 -7.45 23.67 5.55
C GLY A 549 -7.13 22.21 5.24
N THR A 550 -7.21 21.84 3.97
CA THR A 550 -7.04 20.45 3.52
C THR A 550 -5.96 20.35 2.45
N ASN A 551 -5.01 19.44 2.66
CA ASN A 551 -4.14 18.88 1.63
C ASN A 551 -4.84 17.72 0.94
N ILE A 552 -4.61 17.54 -0.36
CA ILE A 552 -5.38 16.58 -1.15
C ILE A 552 -4.47 15.56 -1.82
N TYR A 553 -4.80 14.28 -1.68
CA TYR A 553 -4.17 13.19 -2.43
C TYR A 553 -5.12 12.62 -3.47
N PHE A 554 -4.67 12.56 -4.71
CA PHE A 554 -5.41 12.01 -5.84
C PHE A 554 -4.87 10.65 -6.26
N LEU A 555 -5.78 9.79 -6.72
CA LEU A 555 -5.48 8.49 -7.33
C LEU A 555 -6.18 8.37 -8.69
N GLY A 556 -5.49 7.93 -9.76
CA GLY A 556 -6.07 7.71 -11.09
C GLY A 556 -5.45 6.52 -11.85
N HIS A 557 -6.22 5.76 -12.63
CA HIS A 557 -5.80 4.44 -13.16
C HIS A 557 -5.10 4.44 -14.54
N LYS A 558 -4.30 3.40 -14.87
CA LYS A 558 -3.56 3.23 -16.15
C LYS A 558 -3.71 1.83 -16.77
N ALA A 559 -3.89 1.79 -18.10
CA ALA A 559 -3.49 0.68 -18.98
C ALA A 559 -2.57 1.21 -20.11
N LYS A 560 -1.59 0.41 -20.58
CA LYS A 560 -0.68 0.81 -21.68
C LYS A 560 -1.39 0.67 -23.04
N THR A 561 -1.25 1.66 -23.93
CA THR A 561 -1.90 1.58 -25.26
C THR A 561 -1.11 0.81 -26.29
N ILE A 562 -1.78 0.37 -27.36
CA ILE A 562 -1.11 -0.25 -28.50
C ILE A 562 -0.01 0.65 -29.10
N THR A 563 -0.16 1.97 -29.04
CA THR A 563 0.87 2.94 -29.46
C THR A 563 2.12 2.89 -28.58
N GLU A 564 1.95 2.79 -27.26
CA GLU A 564 3.08 2.67 -26.32
C GLU A 564 3.75 1.31 -26.47
N VAL A 565 2.96 0.25 -26.66
CA VAL A 565 3.48 -1.09 -26.96
C VAL A 565 4.26 -1.08 -28.28
N TYR A 566 3.79 -0.40 -29.33
CA TYR A 566 4.52 -0.27 -30.60
C TYR A 566 5.85 0.47 -30.42
N ASN A 567 5.88 1.53 -29.61
CA ASN A 567 7.12 2.29 -29.36
C ASN A 567 8.16 1.48 -28.59
N CYS A 568 7.72 0.60 -27.67
CA CYS A 568 8.59 -0.25 -26.86
C CYS A 568 8.96 -1.58 -27.53
N ASP A 569 8.01 -2.23 -28.21
CA ASP A 569 8.13 -3.56 -28.81
C ASP A 569 7.31 -3.67 -30.11
N PRO A 570 7.84 -3.10 -31.22
CA PRO A 570 7.18 -3.18 -32.52
C PRO A 570 7.15 -4.62 -33.07
N GLY A 571 8.02 -5.51 -32.60
CA GLY A 571 8.01 -6.93 -32.99
C GLY A 571 6.76 -7.65 -32.49
N TYR A 572 6.41 -7.45 -31.22
CA TYR A 572 5.16 -7.96 -30.66
C TYR A 572 3.93 -7.40 -31.39
N CYS A 573 3.90 -6.10 -31.70
CA CYS A 573 2.83 -5.48 -32.45
C CYS A 573 2.63 -6.07 -33.86
N ARG A 574 3.73 -6.45 -34.53
CA ARG A 574 3.69 -7.12 -35.83
C ARG A 574 3.17 -8.56 -35.72
N TRP A 575 3.64 -9.31 -34.72
CA TRP A 575 3.10 -10.64 -34.42
C TRP A 575 1.59 -10.58 -34.13
N LEU A 576 1.17 -9.61 -33.32
CA LEU A 576 -0.23 -9.40 -32.94
C LEU A 576 -1.08 -9.11 -34.18
N LEU A 577 -0.61 -8.26 -35.11
CA LEU A 577 -1.29 -7.98 -36.38
C LEU A 577 -1.56 -9.27 -37.20
N ASN A 578 -0.67 -10.26 -37.11
CA ASN A 578 -0.81 -11.54 -37.82
C ASN A 578 -1.75 -12.54 -37.12
N GLN A 579 -2.19 -12.26 -35.89
CA GLN A 579 -3.15 -13.10 -35.16
C GLN A 579 -4.58 -12.71 -35.54
N LYS A 580 -5.08 -13.22 -36.67
CA LYS A 580 -6.42 -12.92 -37.21
C LYS A 580 -7.52 -12.91 -36.16
N ILE A 581 -7.60 -13.96 -35.33
CA ILE A 581 -8.61 -14.11 -34.26
C ILE A 581 -8.54 -12.96 -33.22
N LEU A 582 -7.33 -12.51 -32.88
CA LEU A 582 -7.12 -11.47 -31.87
C LEU A 582 -7.29 -10.05 -32.43
N ILE A 583 -6.95 -9.85 -33.71
CA ILE A 583 -7.01 -8.54 -34.36
C ILE A 583 -8.42 -8.21 -34.89
N ASP A 584 -9.14 -9.23 -35.39
CA ASP A 584 -10.47 -9.04 -35.98
C ASP A 584 -11.53 -8.68 -34.91
N SER A 585 -11.26 -9.01 -33.64
CA SER A 585 -12.08 -8.59 -32.50
C SER A 585 -11.83 -7.13 -32.05
N ASN A 586 -10.83 -6.43 -32.61
CA ASN A 586 -10.47 -5.06 -32.22
C ASN A 586 -10.11 -4.19 -33.45
N PRO A 587 -11.11 -3.65 -34.17
CA PRO A 587 -10.91 -2.93 -35.44
C PRO A 587 -9.94 -1.75 -35.35
N ALA A 588 -10.00 -0.96 -34.26
CA ALA A 588 -9.13 0.19 -34.03
C ALA A 588 -7.63 -0.20 -33.86
N ILE A 589 -7.37 -1.32 -33.17
CA ILE A 589 -6.01 -1.87 -33.03
C ILE A 589 -5.51 -2.39 -34.37
N SER A 590 -6.38 -3.11 -35.10
CA SER A 590 -6.09 -3.59 -36.46
C SER A 590 -5.72 -2.42 -37.39
N GLU A 591 -6.53 -1.36 -37.42
CA GLU A 591 -6.30 -0.19 -38.28
C GLU A 591 -5.01 0.56 -37.90
N PHE A 592 -4.79 0.79 -36.61
CA PHE A 592 -3.54 1.38 -36.12
C PHE A 592 -2.32 0.55 -36.53
N LEU A 593 -2.32 -0.76 -36.30
CA LEU A 593 -1.20 -1.62 -36.63
C LEU A 593 -0.98 -1.73 -38.15
N LYS A 594 -2.05 -1.85 -38.94
CA LYS A 594 -1.97 -1.80 -40.41
C LYS A 594 -1.36 -0.48 -40.89
N SER A 595 -1.71 0.64 -40.27
CA SER A 595 -1.11 1.96 -40.57
C SER A 595 0.39 2.06 -40.22
N LYS A 596 0.88 1.25 -39.28
CA LYS A 596 2.30 1.21 -38.91
C LYS A 596 3.10 0.21 -39.74
N PHE A 597 2.46 -0.83 -40.28
CA PHE A 597 3.06 -1.91 -41.06
C PHE A 597 2.61 -1.92 -42.54
N VAL A 598 2.27 -0.75 -43.12
CA VAL A 598 1.68 -0.60 -44.47
C VAL A 598 2.45 -1.31 -45.58
N ASN A 599 3.78 -1.38 -45.47
CA ASN A 599 4.67 -1.98 -46.47
C ASN A 599 5.49 -3.14 -45.88
N ASP A 600 4.91 -3.85 -44.92
CA ASP A 600 5.54 -4.98 -44.30
C ASP A 600 5.68 -6.16 -45.29
N ASP A 601 6.91 -6.59 -45.54
CA ASP A 601 7.26 -7.61 -46.54
C ASP A 601 7.42 -9.00 -45.95
N GLY A 602 7.05 -9.19 -44.68
CA GLY A 602 7.16 -10.47 -43.98
C GLY A 602 8.59 -10.84 -43.55
N SER A 603 9.62 -10.12 -44.00
CA SER A 603 11.01 -10.39 -43.61
C SER A 603 11.36 -9.82 -42.23
N PHE A 604 12.43 -10.30 -41.61
CA PHE A 604 12.81 -9.97 -40.23
C PHE A 604 12.80 -8.45 -39.96
N LEU A 605 12.11 -8.00 -38.91
CA LEU A 605 12.01 -6.58 -38.52
C LEU A 605 13.17 -6.22 -37.59
N MET A 606 13.95 -5.19 -37.94
CA MET A 606 14.97 -4.66 -37.06
C MET A 606 14.33 -3.88 -35.90
N THR A 607 14.54 -4.34 -34.66
CA THR A 607 14.00 -3.69 -33.45
C THR A 607 15.01 -2.75 -32.78
N TRP A 608 16.22 -2.65 -33.32
CA TRP A 608 17.35 -1.88 -32.81
C TRP A 608 18.25 -1.35 -33.94
N GLY A 609 19.21 -0.49 -33.62
CA GLY A 609 20.20 0.04 -34.56
C GLY A 609 19.68 1.12 -35.51
N LYS A 610 20.54 1.51 -36.48
CA LYS A 610 20.30 2.60 -37.46
C LYS A 610 18.99 2.44 -38.24
N TYR A 611 18.58 1.20 -38.50
CA TYR A 611 17.39 0.87 -39.28
C TYR A 611 16.24 0.28 -38.44
N LYS A 612 16.17 0.65 -37.15
CA LYS A 612 15.05 0.27 -36.27
C LYS A 612 13.71 0.61 -36.92
N GLY A 613 12.80 -0.36 -36.95
CA GLY A 613 11.47 -0.25 -37.55
C GLY A 613 11.42 -0.55 -39.05
N LYS A 614 12.52 -0.96 -39.68
CA LYS A 614 12.54 -1.45 -41.07
C LYS A 614 12.83 -2.94 -41.13
N THR A 615 12.28 -3.60 -42.15
CA THR A 615 12.55 -5.02 -42.42
C THR A 615 13.90 -5.20 -43.11
N ILE A 616 14.51 -6.38 -43.00
CA ILE A 616 15.82 -6.65 -43.62
C ILE A 616 15.80 -6.53 -45.16
N LEU A 617 14.67 -6.84 -45.84
CA LEU A 617 14.52 -6.62 -47.28
C LEU A 617 14.43 -5.13 -47.63
N GLN A 618 13.72 -4.33 -46.84
CA GLN A 618 13.72 -2.87 -47.00
C GLN A 618 15.13 -2.30 -46.80
N ILE A 619 15.86 -2.81 -45.81
CA ILE A 619 17.24 -2.38 -45.55
C ILE A 619 18.14 -2.80 -46.70
N GLN A 620 18.00 -4.01 -47.25
CA GLN A 620 18.77 -4.45 -48.42
C GLN A 620 18.54 -3.52 -49.62
N ARG A 621 17.32 -3.01 -49.82
CA ARG A 621 17.02 -2.06 -50.91
C ARG A 621 17.60 -0.67 -50.70
N ILE A 622 17.79 -0.25 -49.44
CA ILE A 622 18.21 1.10 -49.07
C ILE A 622 19.73 1.17 -48.81
N ASP A 623 20.31 0.13 -48.22
CA ASP A 623 21.71 0.04 -47.80
C ASP A 623 22.17 -1.43 -47.75
N SER A 624 22.49 -1.99 -48.93
CA SER A 624 23.04 -3.35 -49.06
C SER A 624 24.33 -3.55 -48.26
N ASN A 625 25.12 -2.49 -48.07
CA ASN A 625 26.38 -2.57 -47.32
C ASN A 625 26.12 -2.84 -45.83
N TYR A 626 25.04 -2.30 -45.26
CA TYR A 626 24.64 -2.60 -43.89
C TYR A 626 24.23 -4.08 -43.71
N ILE A 627 23.56 -4.68 -44.70
CA ILE A 627 23.25 -6.13 -44.70
C ILE A 627 24.53 -6.96 -44.77
N GLN A 628 25.48 -6.58 -45.61
CA GLN A 628 26.79 -7.25 -45.69
C GLN A 628 27.59 -7.13 -44.38
N TRP A 629 27.49 -5.99 -43.69
CA TRP A 629 28.07 -5.81 -42.37
C TRP A 629 27.38 -6.70 -41.32
N LEU A 630 26.05 -6.76 -41.31
CA LEU A 630 25.29 -7.63 -40.40
C LEU A 630 25.62 -9.11 -40.60
N LYS A 631 25.79 -9.57 -41.85
CA LYS A 631 26.21 -10.95 -42.17
C LYS A 631 27.59 -11.30 -41.58
N LYS A 632 28.49 -10.32 -41.43
CA LYS A 632 29.85 -10.50 -40.89
C LYS A 632 29.96 -10.20 -39.40
N ASN A 633 28.93 -9.65 -38.77
CA ASN A 633 28.98 -9.24 -37.38
C ASN A 633 28.94 -10.45 -36.44
N GLU A 634 29.97 -10.62 -35.59
CA GLU A 634 30.09 -11.75 -34.65
C GLU A 634 28.90 -11.84 -33.69
N PHE A 635 28.44 -10.70 -33.15
CA PHE A 635 27.31 -10.69 -32.23
C PHE A 635 26.02 -11.20 -32.90
N VAL A 636 25.76 -10.80 -34.15
CA VAL A 636 24.61 -11.32 -34.92
C VAL A 636 24.73 -12.82 -35.15
N ASN A 637 25.93 -13.28 -35.52
CA ASN A 637 26.19 -14.68 -35.85
C ASN A 637 26.15 -15.64 -34.66
N GLU A 638 26.44 -15.15 -33.45
CA GLU A 638 26.48 -15.94 -32.22
C GLU A 638 25.22 -15.81 -31.36
N LYS A 639 24.60 -14.62 -31.32
CA LYS A 639 23.56 -14.29 -30.34
C LYS A 639 22.18 -14.07 -30.95
N MET A 640 22.06 -13.98 -32.28
CA MET A 640 20.80 -13.63 -32.97
C MET A 640 20.41 -14.67 -34.05
N PRO A 641 20.05 -15.91 -33.67
CA PRO A 641 19.83 -17.01 -34.62
C PRO A 641 18.72 -16.74 -35.64
N GLN A 642 17.65 -16.05 -35.24
CA GLN A 642 16.55 -15.69 -36.16
C GLN A 642 16.97 -14.64 -37.20
N LEU A 643 17.70 -13.61 -36.79
CA LEU A 643 18.24 -12.61 -37.71
C LEU A 643 19.28 -13.24 -38.63
N LYS A 644 20.13 -14.13 -38.10
CA LYS A 644 21.12 -14.88 -38.89
C LYS A 644 20.46 -15.74 -39.97
N SER A 645 19.41 -16.50 -39.62
CA SER A 645 18.64 -17.30 -40.59
C SER A 645 18.05 -16.40 -41.68
N ALA A 646 17.38 -15.31 -41.27
CA ALA A 646 16.73 -14.39 -42.19
C ALA A 646 17.73 -13.67 -43.12
N LEU A 647 18.93 -13.35 -42.63
CA LEU A 647 20.02 -12.81 -43.46
C LEU A 647 20.57 -13.86 -44.43
N GLY A 648 20.58 -15.14 -44.07
CA GLY A 648 21.01 -16.26 -44.93
C GLY A 648 20.07 -16.52 -46.11
N GLU A 649 18.79 -16.18 -45.96
CA GLU A 649 17.77 -16.28 -47.00
C GLU A 649 17.81 -15.11 -48.01
N LEU A 650 18.55 -14.04 -47.70
CA LEU A 650 18.76 -12.92 -48.63
C LEU A 650 19.86 -13.26 -49.63
N VAL A 651 19.47 -13.40 -50.91
CA VAL A 651 20.38 -13.51 -52.07
C VAL A 651 21.16 -12.22 -52.26
#